data_AF-A0A2I0AR43-F1
#
_entry.id   AF-A0A2I0AR43-F1
#
_cell.length_a   1.000
_cell.length_b   1.000
_cell.length_c   1.000
_cell.angle_alpha   90.00
_cell.angle_beta   90.00
_cell.angle_gamma   90.00
#
_symmetry.space_group_name_H-M   'P 1'
#
loop_
_entity.id
_entity.type
_entity.pdbx_description
1 polymer ?
#
loop_
_entity_poly.entity_id
_entity_poly.type
_entity_poly.pdbx_seq_one_letter_code
_entity_poly.pdbx_strand_id
1 'polypeptide(L)'
;MQSYSQSQALFLESWLRSSASTSGSSPPAGSAGTAISARSILQAWAELRDPSIFSSEPDRILAALQTLDAARSSLHIADTQAKLLLSLLSTSASLPGSLPLLLRLLYFWLRKSLRASSSLLNTATAVLLRVLSPPSWSPSLAVLVLGALAANPALEDSPRRDCLDVLCRILESEPVEEEQIVEVLAGIGYAFSRSDEPYFSRIFLFFLRIWSRGIPRPSVSSGLMILHLLEWLVTGLVNSRSWTKIEAICAELSVESCQVKCYATFAVAMASAGVLRALRAVPATSRIKLGPQTRNSLEDSISSVSKLAVSNLDGSPENGLLLQCISLGLARSGLVSFSAPVLLALCVALLNEIFPLGKFCKMAVESSNGNSVKSVLEKVKGHLDSVIFKEAGAITSVFCSQYASANDEHKLIVENSLWDYSSEFYSNLRDSALVLRRKHDQLLRDLEKVAKAAFLMVVVFAAEVTKQKLNPKSSFGIQSLVSVRILIAFSCIEYMRHVRLPEYTDAVRRAVLTMQENSALCISFVESIPPYTELTNKRGYVWIDDEVQTARLLFVLRVIPTCISFIPASVFGKLVAPTMFLYLQHPNEKVSRASHSVFVAFTSSGKDSDCDERMELKVKLVFYYTERALEAYPSITSFEGLASGVAALVKHLPTGSPAIFYCINSLVAKATELCKEALAEDSDLWKTWEGSSEPCNKVLDLLMRLIYIVDIQVLPYLLKQLAEFILKLPKDGQKVMLSELYVQVAESDDVTRKPVLVSWLQSLSFLCSGKMTSKSYSEKEMGSESSNGLRLNNTSGQILLSML
;
A
#
# COMPACT_ATOMS: atom_id res chain seq x y z
N MET A 1 -6.10 39.03 -22.22
CA MET A 1 -6.14 38.02 -21.14
C MET A 1 -6.26 36.61 -21.71
N GLN A 2 -5.49 36.29 -22.77
CA GLN A 2 -5.25 34.92 -23.24
C GLN A 2 -3.84 34.89 -23.84
N SER A 3 -2.91 34.28 -23.12
CA SER A 3 -1.68 33.76 -23.71
C SER A 3 -1.29 32.49 -22.95
N TYR A 4 -1.60 31.37 -23.60
CA TYR A 4 -0.92 30.08 -23.55
C TYR A 4 -0.68 29.40 -22.20
N SER A 5 -1.62 28.50 -21.87
CA SER A 5 -1.44 27.12 -21.34
C SER A 5 -2.54 26.71 -20.34
N GLN A 6 -3.81 26.91 -20.69
CA GLN A 6 -4.95 26.30 -19.98
C GLN A 6 -5.79 25.53 -21.00
N SER A 7 -5.69 24.21 -20.96
CA SER A 7 -6.48 23.30 -21.78
C SER A 7 -7.97 23.34 -21.37
N GLN A 8 -8.81 23.71 -22.35
CA GLN A 8 -10.16 23.17 -22.63
C GLN A 8 -11.42 23.61 -21.85
N ALA A 9 -11.43 24.64 -20.99
CA ALA A 9 -12.69 25.15 -20.44
C ALA A 9 -12.90 26.66 -20.67
N LEU A 10 -13.88 27.01 -21.52
CA LEU A 10 -14.32 28.41 -21.75
C LEU A 10 -15.03 29.02 -20.52
N PHE A 11 -15.61 28.18 -19.67
CA PHE A 11 -16.48 28.56 -18.57
C PHE A 11 -15.93 28.06 -17.23
N LEU A 12 -15.83 28.95 -16.24
CA LEU A 12 -15.24 28.66 -14.94
C LEU A 12 -16.02 27.60 -14.15
N GLU A 13 -17.35 27.63 -14.19
CA GLU A 13 -18.23 26.63 -13.57
C GLU A 13 -18.04 25.24 -14.17
N SER A 14 -17.84 25.15 -15.49
CA SER A 14 -17.55 23.87 -16.15
C SER A 14 -16.20 23.32 -15.73
N TRP A 15 -15.21 24.21 -15.57
CA TRP A 15 -13.88 23.86 -15.11
C TRP A 15 -13.89 23.41 -13.64
N LEU A 16 -14.54 24.16 -12.75
CA LEU A 16 -14.67 23.82 -11.32
C LEU A 16 -15.39 22.47 -11.16
N ARG A 17 -16.45 22.21 -11.92
CA ARG A 17 -17.17 20.94 -11.91
C ARG A 17 -16.27 19.77 -12.35
N SER A 18 -15.51 19.94 -13.43
CA SER A 18 -14.57 18.94 -13.92
C SER A 18 -13.37 18.72 -13.00
N SER A 19 -12.91 19.76 -12.30
CA SER A 19 -11.76 19.69 -11.42
C SER A 19 -12.11 19.09 -10.04
N ALA A 20 -13.38 19.23 -9.64
CA ALA A 20 -13.91 18.63 -8.41
C ALA A 20 -14.34 17.15 -8.57
N SER A 21 -14.63 16.70 -9.80
CA SER A 21 -15.04 15.32 -10.11
C SER A 21 -13.95 14.60 -10.92
N THR A 22 -13.19 13.71 -10.28
CA THR A 22 -12.18 12.88 -10.96
C THR A 22 -12.69 11.47 -11.27
N SER A 23 -14.01 11.28 -11.35
CA SER A 23 -14.55 10.09 -11.99
C SER A 23 -14.23 10.19 -13.49
N GLY A 24 -13.37 9.30 -13.99
CA GLY A 24 -13.21 9.03 -15.42
C GLY A 24 -14.47 8.46 -16.08
N SER A 25 -15.64 8.63 -15.45
CA SER A 25 -16.89 8.68 -16.16
C SER A 25 -16.79 9.85 -17.11
N SER A 26 -16.84 9.56 -18.41
CA SER A 26 -17.38 10.46 -19.41
C SER A 26 -18.47 11.34 -18.77
N PRO A 27 -18.57 12.65 -19.14
CA PRO A 27 -19.64 13.50 -18.65
C PRO A 27 -20.94 12.69 -18.68
N PRO A 28 -21.78 12.73 -17.62
CA PRO A 28 -22.95 11.88 -17.52
C PRO A 28 -23.64 11.83 -18.88
N ALA A 29 -23.98 10.63 -19.34
CA ALA A 29 -24.54 10.33 -20.65
C ALA A 29 -25.91 11.02 -20.92
N GLY A 30 -26.22 12.11 -20.22
CA GLY A 30 -27.32 13.04 -20.46
C GLY A 30 -26.92 14.38 -21.10
N SER A 31 -25.71 14.53 -21.66
CA SER A 31 -25.40 15.74 -22.47
C SER A 31 -24.56 15.50 -23.72
N ALA A 32 -24.67 14.30 -24.31
CA ALA A 32 -24.65 14.23 -25.77
C ALA A 32 -25.94 14.91 -26.23
N GLY A 33 -25.96 16.25 -26.22
CA GLY A 33 -27.06 17.00 -26.80
C GLY A 33 -27.23 16.49 -28.22
N THR A 34 -28.40 15.95 -28.53
CA THR A 34 -28.84 15.74 -29.91
C THR A 34 -28.37 16.93 -30.72
N ALA A 35 -27.52 16.68 -31.73
CA ALA A 35 -26.92 17.76 -32.50
C ALA A 35 -28.04 18.63 -33.07
N ILE A 36 -28.26 19.79 -32.46
CA ILE A 36 -29.32 20.71 -32.85
C ILE A 36 -28.91 21.27 -34.20
N SER A 37 -29.76 21.07 -35.20
CA SER A 37 -29.46 21.53 -36.55
C SER A 37 -29.27 23.05 -36.57
N ALA A 38 -28.40 23.55 -37.43
CA ALA A 38 -28.25 25.01 -37.62
C ALA A 38 -29.59 25.65 -38.02
N ARG A 39 -30.46 24.92 -38.72
CA ARG A 39 -31.81 25.35 -39.10
C ARG A 39 -32.70 25.61 -37.88
N SER A 40 -32.70 24.72 -36.89
CA SER A 40 -33.46 24.93 -35.64
C SER A 40 -32.94 26.10 -34.81
N ILE A 41 -31.63 26.39 -34.83
CA ILE A 41 -31.07 27.58 -34.16
C ILE A 41 -31.53 28.87 -34.87
N LEU A 42 -31.46 28.89 -36.21
CA LEU A 42 -31.92 30.04 -37.00
C LEU A 42 -33.43 30.28 -36.85
N GLN A 43 -34.22 29.21 -36.82
CA GLN A 43 -35.65 29.28 -36.60
C GLN A 43 -35.99 29.80 -35.19
N ALA A 44 -35.31 29.32 -34.15
CA ALA A 44 -35.49 29.83 -32.80
C ALA A 44 -35.18 31.34 -32.69
N TRP A 45 -34.12 31.82 -33.36
CA TRP A 45 -33.84 33.26 -33.44
C TRP A 45 -34.88 34.06 -34.24
N ALA A 46 -35.49 33.45 -35.26
CA ALA A 46 -36.56 34.08 -36.04
C ALA A 46 -37.84 34.20 -35.21
N GLU A 47 -38.20 33.15 -34.45
CA GLU A 47 -39.36 33.13 -33.55
C GLU A 47 -39.21 34.18 -32.43
N LEU A 48 -38.01 34.39 -31.88
CA LEU A 48 -37.76 35.43 -30.87
C LEU A 48 -37.79 36.87 -31.42
N ARG A 49 -37.72 37.05 -32.75
CA ARG A 49 -37.78 38.37 -33.40
C ARG A 49 -39.21 38.81 -33.71
N ASP A 50 -40.17 37.90 -33.72
CA ASP A 50 -41.54 38.20 -34.08
C ASP A 50 -42.33 38.71 -32.85
N PRO A 51 -42.66 40.02 -32.80
CA PRO A 51 -43.37 40.59 -31.66
C PRO A 51 -44.83 40.12 -31.57
N SER A 52 -45.40 39.54 -32.63
CA SER A 52 -46.79 39.06 -32.64
C SER A 52 -46.98 37.75 -31.85
N ILE A 53 -45.90 36.97 -31.70
CA ILE A 53 -45.90 35.69 -30.97
C ILE A 53 -45.89 35.92 -29.45
N PHE A 54 -45.37 37.07 -29.00
CA PHE A 54 -45.26 37.42 -27.57
C PHE A 54 -46.60 37.56 -26.85
N SER A 55 -47.65 37.98 -27.54
CA SER A 55 -48.99 38.12 -26.97
C SER A 55 -49.91 36.93 -27.24
N SER A 56 -49.58 36.07 -28.22
CA SER A 56 -50.46 35.01 -28.71
C SER A 56 -50.05 33.59 -28.34
N GLU A 57 -48.74 33.28 -28.23
CA GLU A 57 -48.23 31.92 -27.99
C GLU A 57 -46.96 31.90 -27.11
N PRO A 58 -47.09 32.04 -25.77
CA PRO A 58 -45.95 32.08 -24.84
C PRO A 58 -45.10 30.80 -24.82
N ASP A 59 -45.71 29.64 -25.08
CA ASP A 59 -45.02 28.34 -25.09
C ASP A 59 -44.03 28.21 -26.26
N ARG A 60 -44.30 28.86 -27.41
CA ARG A 60 -43.37 28.89 -28.54
C ARG A 60 -42.08 29.65 -28.20
N ILE A 61 -42.19 30.74 -27.46
CA ILE A 61 -41.03 31.52 -27.02
C ILE A 61 -40.19 30.73 -26.02
N LEU A 62 -40.83 30.03 -25.09
CA LEU A 62 -40.14 29.15 -24.16
C LEU A 62 -39.41 28.02 -24.90
N ALA A 63 -40.05 27.39 -25.89
CA ALA A 63 -39.44 26.34 -26.72
C ALA A 63 -38.26 26.87 -27.55
N ALA A 64 -38.37 28.08 -28.11
CA ALA A 64 -37.26 28.74 -28.82
C ALA A 64 -36.07 29.00 -27.88
N LEU A 65 -36.31 29.51 -26.66
CA LEU A 65 -35.27 29.73 -25.65
C LEU A 65 -34.62 28.42 -25.19
N GLN A 66 -35.40 27.35 -24.99
CA GLN A 66 -34.90 26.02 -24.65
C GLN A 66 -34.03 25.44 -25.78
N THR A 67 -34.43 25.64 -27.04
CA THR A 67 -33.66 25.20 -28.21
C THR A 67 -32.32 25.92 -28.29
N LEU A 68 -32.29 27.22 -27.98
CA LEU A 68 -31.03 28.00 -27.93
C LEU A 68 -30.14 27.60 -26.75
N ASP A 69 -30.71 27.37 -25.56
CA ASP A 69 -29.93 26.90 -24.39
C ASP A 69 -29.34 25.50 -24.63
N ALA A 70 -30.11 24.61 -25.27
CA ALA A 70 -29.63 23.29 -25.64
C ALA A 70 -28.49 23.34 -26.69
N ALA A 71 -28.39 24.41 -27.48
CA ALA A 71 -27.30 24.66 -28.45
C ALA A 71 -26.08 25.41 -27.87
N ARG A 72 -25.99 25.55 -26.53
CA ARG A 72 -24.97 26.34 -25.81
C ARG A 72 -23.52 26.14 -26.23
N SER A 73 -23.11 24.94 -26.60
CA SER A 73 -21.71 24.63 -26.95
C SER A 73 -21.30 25.31 -28.27
N SER A 74 -22.16 25.28 -29.27
CA SER A 74 -21.92 25.83 -30.62
C SER A 74 -22.46 27.25 -30.83
N LEU A 75 -23.30 27.75 -29.91
CA LEU A 75 -23.94 29.07 -30.06
C LEU A 75 -22.92 30.22 -29.87
N HIS A 76 -22.85 31.12 -30.85
CA HIS A 76 -22.22 32.43 -30.74
C HIS A 76 -23.31 33.50 -30.80
N ILE A 77 -23.39 34.33 -29.76
CA ILE A 77 -24.37 35.41 -29.64
C ILE A 77 -23.70 36.72 -30.03
N ALA A 78 -24.24 37.41 -31.05
CA ALA A 78 -23.79 38.73 -31.47
C ALA A 78 -24.46 39.85 -30.65
N ASP A 79 -23.90 41.05 -30.65
CA ASP A 79 -24.47 42.21 -29.93
C ASP A 79 -25.91 42.54 -30.33
N THR A 80 -26.32 42.30 -31.59
CA THR A 80 -27.71 42.48 -32.03
C THR A 80 -28.68 41.47 -31.40
N GLN A 81 -28.23 40.23 -31.22
CA GLN A 81 -28.98 39.19 -30.53
C GLN A 81 -29.03 39.44 -29.02
N ALA A 82 -27.95 39.95 -28.43
CA ALA A 82 -27.93 40.35 -27.03
C ALA A 82 -28.89 41.53 -26.76
N LYS A 83 -28.95 42.53 -27.66
CA LYS A 83 -29.97 43.62 -27.59
C LYS A 83 -31.39 43.07 -27.58
N LEU A 84 -31.67 42.10 -28.45
CA LEU A 84 -32.95 41.41 -28.48
C LEU A 84 -33.22 40.73 -27.14
N LEU A 85 -32.30 39.89 -26.63
CA LEU A 85 -32.44 39.24 -25.33
C LEU A 85 -32.68 40.23 -24.16
N LEU A 86 -32.04 41.41 -24.17
CA LEU A 86 -32.26 42.46 -23.17
C LEU A 86 -33.65 43.12 -23.30
N SER A 87 -34.12 43.34 -24.52
CA SER A 87 -35.50 43.83 -24.75
C SER A 87 -36.53 42.80 -24.28
N LEU A 88 -36.27 41.51 -24.52
CA LEU A 88 -37.09 40.42 -24.02
C LEU A 88 -37.07 40.39 -22.50
N LEU A 89 -35.90 40.43 -21.86
CA LEU A 89 -35.78 40.44 -20.40
C LEU A 89 -36.55 41.62 -19.76
N SER A 90 -36.61 42.76 -20.44
CA SER A 90 -37.35 43.95 -19.98
C SER A 90 -38.87 43.81 -20.11
N THR A 91 -39.36 42.92 -20.98
CA THR A 91 -40.79 42.72 -21.28
C THR A 91 -41.34 41.39 -20.74
N SER A 92 -40.49 40.37 -20.60
CA SER A 92 -40.83 38.98 -20.30
C SER A 92 -40.69 38.60 -18.83
N ALA A 93 -40.47 39.57 -17.93
CA ALA A 93 -40.42 39.33 -16.48
C ALA A 93 -41.72 38.69 -15.92
N SER A 94 -42.78 38.60 -16.75
CA SER A 94 -44.07 37.98 -16.47
C SER A 94 -44.22 36.52 -16.93
N LEU A 95 -43.30 35.93 -17.70
CA LEU A 95 -43.41 34.54 -18.19
C LEU A 95 -42.69 33.53 -17.26
N PRO A 96 -43.40 32.57 -16.64
CA PRO A 96 -42.79 31.53 -15.81
C PRO A 96 -41.74 30.72 -16.57
N GLY A 97 -40.53 30.57 -16.02
CA GLY A 97 -39.47 29.74 -16.60
C GLY A 97 -38.62 30.38 -17.71
N SER A 98 -38.99 31.55 -18.24
CA SER A 98 -38.23 32.25 -19.28
C SER A 98 -36.97 32.98 -18.75
N LEU A 99 -37.06 33.50 -17.52
CA LEU A 99 -36.01 34.30 -16.89
C LEU A 99 -34.67 33.55 -16.73
N PRO A 100 -34.61 32.31 -16.19
CA PRO A 100 -33.36 31.56 -16.06
C PRO A 100 -32.69 31.29 -17.42
N LEU A 101 -33.47 31.03 -18.48
CA LEU A 101 -32.97 30.77 -19.83
C LEU A 101 -32.37 32.04 -20.44
N LEU A 102 -33.06 33.18 -20.30
CA LEU A 102 -32.57 34.49 -20.77
C LEU A 102 -31.28 34.90 -20.05
N LEU A 103 -31.22 34.75 -18.73
CA LEU A 103 -30.02 35.03 -17.94
C LEU A 103 -28.84 34.16 -18.38
N ARG A 104 -29.08 32.87 -18.65
CA ARG A 104 -28.04 31.93 -19.11
C ARG A 104 -27.54 32.25 -20.52
N LEU A 105 -28.43 32.63 -21.44
CA LEU A 105 -28.05 33.09 -22.77
C LEU A 105 -27.25 34.41 -22.72
N LEU A 106 -27.64 35.36 -21.86
CA LEU A 106 -26.88 36.60 -21.63
C LEU A 106 -25.50 36.31 -21.04
N TYR A 107 -25.40 35.38 -20.09
CA TYR A 107 -24.12 34.90 -19.57
C TYR A 107 -23.21 34.34 -20.68
N PHE A 108 -23.76 33.52 -21.60
CA PHE A 108 -23.00 33.00 -22.73
C PHE A 108 -22.50 34.08 -23.68
N TRP A 109 -23.31 35.10 -23.95
CA TRP A 109 -22.87 36.27 -24.71
C TRP A 109 -21.68 36.96 -24.03
N LEU A 110 -21.77 37.23 -22.72
CA LEU A 110 -20.73 37.92 -21.97
C LEU A 110 -19.38 37.18 -21.96
N ARG A 111 -19.40 35.85 -21.92
CA ARG A 111 -18.17 35.03 -21.86
C ARG A 111 -17.58 34.72 -23.23
N LYS A 112 -18.41 34.55 -24.27
CA LYS A 112 -17.94 34.25 -25.64
C LYS A 112 -17.66 35.50 -26.48
N SER A 113 -18.20 36.67 -26.11
CA SER A 113 -17.96 37.92 -26.84
C SER A 113 -16.59 38.52 -26.49
N LEU A 114 -15.70 38.58 -27.47
CA LEU A 114 -14.37 39.16 -27.33
C LEU A 114 -14.36 40.70 -27.30
N ARG A 115 -15.44 41.35 -27.80
CA ARG A 115 -15.53 42.80 -28.00
C ARG A 115 -16.98 43.31 -27.84
N ALA A 116 -17.61 43.02 -26.71
CA ALA A 116 -18.92 43.60 -26.39
C ALA A 116 -18.82 45.13 -26.32
N SER A 117 -19.76 45.82 -26.96
CA SER A 117 -19.83 47.28 -26.92
C SER A 117 -20.13 47.81 -25.51
N SER A 118 -19.39 48.83 -25.06
CA SER A 118 -19.54 49.41 -23.71
C SER A 118 -20.95 49.95 -23.46
N SER A 119 -21.56 50.61 -24.45
CA SER A 119 -22.94 51.10 -24.36
C SER A 119 -23.97 49.97 -24.17
N LEU A 120 -23.75 48.82 -24.82
CA LEU A 120 -24.62 47.64 -24.66
C LEU A 120 -24.43 46.98 -23.30
N LEU A 121 -23.20 46.92 -22.78
CA LEU A 121 -22.91 46.44 -21.43
C LEU A 121 -23.58 47.31 -20.37
N ASN A 122 -23.50 48.64 -20.49
CA ASN A 122 -24.17 49.57 -19.57
C ASN A 122 -25.70 49.40 -19.61
N THR A 123 -26.26 49.21 -20.80
CA THR A 123 -27.70 48.92 -20.98
C THR A 123 -28.08 47.57 -20.35
N ALA A 124 -27.23 46.55 -20.52
CA ALA A 124 -27.43 45.23 -19.92
C ALA A 124 -27.44 45.33 -18.39
N THR A 125 -26.48 46.07 -17.81
CA THR A 125 -26.42 46.32 -16.37
C THR A 125 -27.69 47.00 -15.86
N ALA A 126 -28.13 48.09 -16.48
CA ALA A 126 -29.34 48.80 -16.05
C ALA A 126 -30.60 47.92 -16.08
N VAL A 127 -30.74 47.10 -17.13
CA VAL A 127 -31.87 46.17 -17.29
C VAL A 127 -31.80 45.06 -16.23
N LEU A 128 -30.63 44.47 -16.01
CA LEU A 128 -30.46 43.38 -15.05
C LEU A 128 -30.64 43.85 -13.60
N LEU A 129 -30.14 45.03 -13.24
CA LEU A 129 -30.35 45.60 -11.89
C LEU A 129 -31.84 45.83 -11.59
N ARG A 130 -32.64 46.17 -12.60
CA ARG A 130 -34.10 46.32 -12.46
C ARG A 130 -34.80 44.96 -12.29
N VAL A 131 -34.42 43.96 -13.10
CA VAL A 131 -35.08 42.65 -13.13
C VAL A 131 -34.68 41.75 -11.95
N LEU A 132 -33.45 41.88 -11.44
CA LEU A 132 -32.94 41.10 -10.31
C LEU A 132 -33.39 41.66 -8.94
N SER A 133 -34.41 42.53 -8.92
CA SER A 133 -35.07 42.94 -7.68
C SER A 133 -35.97 41.80 -7.16
N PRO A 134 -36.01 41.51 -5.84
CA PRO A 134 -36.78 40.40 -5.26
C PRO A 134 -38.28 40.45 -5.58
N PRO A 135 -38.99 39.29 -5.70
CA PRO A 135 -38.69 38.00 -5.06
C PRO A 135 -38.57 36.75 -5.98
N SER A 136 -38.55 36.88 -7.31
CA SER A 136 -38.79 35.74 -8.23
C SER A 136 -37.62 35.37 -9.15
N TRP A 137 -36.41 35.17 -8.62
CA TRP A 137 -35.22 34.86 -9.42
C TRP A 137 -34.35 33.77 -8.78
N SER A 138 -33.61 33.04 -9.61
CA SER A 138 -32.63 32.04 -9.15
C SER A 138 -31.34 32.76 -8.69
N PRO A 139 -30.98 32.74 -7.40
CA PRO A 139 -29.88 33.54 -6.87
C PRO A 139 -28.53 33.19 -7.49
N SER A 140 -28.29 31.91 -7.80
CA SER A 140 -27.05 31.42 -8.37
C SER A 140 -26.74 31.91 -9.79
N LEU A 141 -27.72 31.87 -10.70
CA LEU A 141 -27.54 32.38 -12.07
C LEU A 141 -27.32 33.90 -12.09
N ALA A 142 -27.97 34.62 -11.19
CA ALA A 142 -27.78 36.06 -11.07
C ALA A 142 -26.39 36.43 -10.53
N VAL A 143 -25.89 35.71 -9.51
CA VAL A 143 -24.49 35.86 -9.06
C VAL A 143 -23.51 35.57 -10.21
N LEU A 144 -23.78 34.53 -11.01
CA LEU A 144 -22.96 34.17 -12.16
C LEU A 144 -22.95 35.28 -13.25
N VAL A 145 -24.12 35.81 -13.62
CA VAL A 145 -24.27 36.86 -14.64
C VAL A 145 -23.66 38.18 -14.16
N LEU A 146 -23.96 38.61 -12.93
CA LEU A 146 -23.43 39.85 -12.35
C LEU A 146 -21.91 39.77 -12.20
N GLY A 147 -21.36 38.63 -11.77
CA GLY A 147 -19.93 38.39 -11.72
C GLY A 147 -19.28 38.47 -13.11
N ALA A 148 -19.89 37.84 -14.13
CA ALA A 148 -19.40 37.86 -15.49
C ALA A 148 -19.43 39.27 -16.13
N LEU A 149 -20.45 40.07 -15.83
CA LEU A 149 -20.51 41.50 -16.20
C LEU A 149 -19.38 42.27 -15.55
N ALA A 150 -19.20 42.12 -14.24
CA ALA A 150 -18.19 42.84 -13.49
C ALA A 150 -16.74 42.50 -13.94
N ALA A 151 -16.52 41.28 -14.41
CA ALA A 151 -15.24 40.84 -14.97
C ALA A 151 -14.93 41.42 -16.37
N ASN A 152 -15.93 41.95 -17.09
CA ASN A 152 -15.75 42.39 -18.46
C ASN A 152 -14.91 43.67 -18.52
N PRO A 153 -13.81 43.70 -19.29
CA PRO A 153 -12.92 44.85 -19.33
C PRO A 153 -13.52 46.12 -19.96
N ALA A 154 -14.58 45.99 -20.75
CA ALA A 154 -15.22 47.11 -21.45
C ALA A 154 -16.35 47.80 -20.66
N LEU A 155 -16.71 47.27 -19.48
CA LEU A 155 -17.71 47.87 -18.59
C LEU A 155 -17.10 49.05 -17.84
N GLU A 156 -17.83 50.15 -17.70
CA GLU A 156 -17.40 51.34 -16.94
C GLU A 156 -17.41 51.11 -15.42
N ASP A 157 -16.71 51.97 -14.67
CA ASP A 157 -16.51 51.78 -13.23
C ASP A 157 -17.79 51.94 -12.40
N SER A 158 -18.66 52.92 -12.72
CA SER A 158 -19.93 53.13 -12.02
C SER A 158 -20.87 51.93 -12.13
N PRO A 159 -21.27 51.46 -13.34
CA PRO A 159 -22.15 50.30 -13.47
C PRO A 159 -21.50 49.01 -12.94
N ARG A 160 -20.16 48.90 -12.95
CA ARG A 160 -19.45 47.79 -12.32
C ARG A 160 -19.68 47.76 -10.80
N ARG A 161 -19.59 48.91 -10.14
CA ARG A 161 -19.87 49.01 -8.70
C ARG A 161 -21.32 48.67 -8.38
N ASP A 162 -22.27 49.11 -9.21
CA ASP A 162 -23.68 48.76 -9.05
C ASP A 162 -23.92 47.24 -9.17
N CYS A 163 -23.26 46.58 -10.13
CA CYS A 163 -23.29 45.11 -10.24
C CYS A 163 -22.72 44.41 -9.00
N LEU A 164 -21.58 44.87 -8.49
CA LEU A 164 -20.92 44.29 -7.33
C LEU A 164 -21.73 44.52 -6.04
N ASP A 165 -22.37 45.68 -5.90
CA ASP A 165 -23.23 45.98 -4.75
C ASP A 165 -24.47 45.09 -4.70
N VAL A 166 -25.15 44.91 -5.84
CA VAL A 166 -26.26 43.96 -5.92
C VAL A 166 -25.76 42.54 -5.67
N LEU A 167 -24.65 42.10 -6.28
CA LEU A 167 -24.09 40.78 -6.03
C LEU A 167 -23.81 40.54 -4.53
N CYS A 168 -23.24 41.50 -3.81
CA CYS A 168 -23.03 41.40 -2.36
C CYS A 168 -24.35 41.27 -1.59
N ARG A 169 -25.36 42.08 -1.93
CA ARG A 169 -26.70 42.00 -1.30
C ARG A 169 -27.33 40.62 -1.47
N ILE A 170 -27.15 40.01 -2.64
CA ILE A 170 -27.65 38.67 -2.97
C ILE A 170 -26.96 37.59 -2.13
N LEU A 171 -25.63 37.65 -2.03
CA LEU A 171 -24.85 36.72 -1.21
C LEU A 171 -25.17 36.86 0.28
N GLU A 172 -25.63 38.03 0.71
CA GLU A 172 -26.03 38.30 2.10
C GLU A 172 -27.40 37.75 2.45
N SER A 173 -28.36 37.86 1.53
CA SER A 173 -29.77 37.62 1.79
C SER A 173 -30.17 36.15 1.73
N GLU A 174 -29.61 35.36 0.80
CA GLU A 174 -30.10 34.00 0.50
C GLU A 174 -29.09 32.90 0.87
N PRO A 175 -29.52 31.77 1.48
CA PRO A 175 -28.67 30.61 1.68
C PRO A 175 -28.35 29.94 0.34
N VAL A 176 -27.09 29.51 0.16
CA VAL A 176 -26.65 28.83 -1.06
C VAL A 176 -26.95 27.33 -0.96
N GLU A 177 -27.74 26.81 -1.90
CA GLU A 177 -28.00 25.37 -2.01
C GLU A 177 -26.81 24.60 -2.62
N GLU A 178 -26.68 23.32 -2.29
CA GLU A 178 -25.57 22.46 -2.72
C GLU A 178 -25.49 22.32 -4.25
N GLU A 179 -26.64 22.20 -4.92
CA GLU A 179 -26.71 22.08 -6.39
C GLU A 179 -26.25 23.34 -7.13
N GLN A 180 -26.31 24.49 -6.44
CA GLN A 180 -26.09 25.81 -7.01
C GLN A 180 -24.69 26.37 -6.71
N ILE A 181 -23.90 25.65 -5.91
CA ILE A 181 -22.64 26.16 -5.37
C ILE A 181 -21.61 26.44 -6.47
N VAL A 182 -21.60 25.65 -7.54
CA VAL A 182 -20.61 25.78 -8.63
C VAL A 182 -20.82 27.09 -9.39
N GLU A 183 -22.06 27.42 -9.71
CA GLU A 183 -22.45 28.65 -10.38
C GLU A 183 -22.16 29.88 -9.50
N VAL A 184 -22.46 29.80 -8.20
CA VAL A 184 -22.16 30.87 -7.23
C VAL A 184 -20.65 31.10 -7.14
N LEU A 185 -19.85 30.03 -6.98
CA LEU A 185 -18.39 30.12 -6.89
C LEU A 185 -17.75 30.66 -8.17
N ALA A 186 -18.26 30.28 -9.34
CA ALA A 186 -17.81 30.83 -10.61
C ALA A 186 -18.13 32.33 -10.73
N GLY A 187 -19.33 32.75 -10.33
CA GLY A 187 -19.72 34.16 -10.27
C GLY A 187 -18.83 34.98 -9.33
N ILE A 188 -18.56 34.46 -8.13
CA ILE A 188 -17.61 35.04 -7.16
C ILE A 188 -16.22 35.17 -7.78
N GLY A 189 -15.72 34.12 -8.45
CA GLY A 189 -14.44 34.14 -9.15
C GLY A 189 -14.33 35.25 -10.18
N TYR A 190 -15.35 35.40 -11.03
CA TYR A 190 -15.41 36.48 -12.00
C TYR A 190 -15.43 37.86 -11.32
N ALA A 191 -16.22 38.03 -10.26
CA ALA A 191 -16.29 39.28 -9.52
C ALA A 191 -14.92 39.69 -8.93
N PHE A 192 -14.15 38.75 -8.37
CA PHE A 192 -12.82 39.03 -7.81
C PHE A 192 -11.81 39.59 -8.84
N SER A 193 -11.92 39.19 -10.10
CA SER A 193 -10.93 39.55 -11.13
C SER A 193 -10.77 41.07 -11.29
N ARG A 194 -11.84 41.85 -11.07
CA ARG A 194 -11.88 43.32 -11.29
C ARG A 194 -12.62 44.11 -10.21
N SER A 195 -12.85 43.57 -9.02
CA SER A 195 -13.45 44.33 -7.91
C SER A 195 -12.50 45.35 -7.29
N ASP A 196 -13.08 46.44 -6.76
CA ASP A 196 -12.40 47.43 -5.92
C ASP A 196 -12.31 46.93 -4.46
N GLU A 197 -11.39 47.49 -3.65
CA GLU A 197 -11.10 47.10 -2.25
C GLU A 197 -12.33 46.86 -1.33
N PRO A 198 -13.37 47.72 -1.27
CA PRO A 198 -14.48 47.48 -0.35
C PRO A 198 -15.35 46.28 -0.76
N TYR A 199 -15.51 46.06 -2.07
CA TYR A 199 -16.26 44.91 -2.59
C TYR A 199 -15.41 43.63 -2.54
N PHE A 200 -14.09 43.75 -2.73
CA PHE A 200 -13.17 42.63 -2.66
C PHE A 200 -13.23 41.96 -1.28
N SER A 201 -12.98 42.69 -0.19
CA SER A 201 -13.04 42.15 1.17
C SER A 201 -14.43 41.61 1.54
N ARG A 202 -15.50 42.28 1.08
CA ARG A 202 -16.88 41.84 1.36
C ARG A 202 -17.20 40.52 0.67
N ILE A 203 -16.88 40.38 -0.62
CA ILE A 203 -17.06 39.12 -1.36
C ILE A 203 -16.16 38.01 -0.79
N PHE A 204 -14.93 38.33 -0.40
CA PHE A 204 -13.99 37.37 0.21
C PHE A 204 -14.49 36.85 1.55
N LEU A 205 -15.05 37.73 2.38
CA LEU A 205 -15.73 37.37 3.62
C LEU A 205 -16.88 36.39 3.36
N PHE A 206 -17.75 36.65 2.37
CA PHE A 206 -18.80 35.70 2.02
C PHE A 206 -18.23 34.37 1.56
N PHE A 207 -17.30 34.40 0.62
CA PHE A 207 -16.69 33.21 0.02
C PHE A 207 -16.15 32.21 1.06
N LEU A 208 -15.41 32.67 2.07
CA LEU A 208 -14.88 31.77 3.11
C LEU A 208 -15.89 31.44 4.23
N ARG A 209 -17.01 32.15 4.30
CA ARG A 209 -18.05 31.99 5.32
C ARG A 209 -19.28 31.23 4.83
N ILE A 210 -19.37 30.89 3.54
CA ILE A 210 -20.50 30.13 2.95
C ILE A 210 -20.86 28.91 3.82
N TRP A 211 -19.85 28.15 4.23
CA TRP A 211 -20.03 26.92 5.01
C TRP A 211 -20.15 27.13 6.52
N SER A 212 -20.03 28.35 7.05
CA SER A 212 -20.17 28.60 8.49
C SER A 212 -21.62 28.50 8.96
N ARG A 213 -22.59 28.52 8.03
CA ARG A 213 -24.04 28.44 8.32
C ARG A 213 -24.58 27.00 8.28
N GLY A 214 -23.74 26.00 7.99
CA GLY A 214 -24.10 24.58 7.93
C GLY A 214 -24.77 24.12 6.62
N ILE A 215 -25.20 25.05 5.76
CA ILE A 215 -25.75 24.79 4.43
C ILE A 215 -24.99 25.69 3.44
N PRO A 216 -24.39 25.13 2.37
CA PRO A 216 -24.34 23.72 1.98
C PRO A 216 -23.39 22.89 2.86
N ARG A 217 -23.55 21.56 2.86
CA ARG A 217 -22.70 20.69 3.67
C ARG A 217 -21.26 20.73 3.16
N PRO A 218 -20.26 20.86 4.05
CA PRO A 218 -18.87 20.92 3.63
C PRO A 218 -18.43 19.54 3.12
N SER A 219 -17.68 19.53 2.02
CA SER A 219 -17.24 18.31 1.32
C SER A 219 -15.86 18.51 0.68
N VAL A 220 -15.16 17.40 0.40
CA VAL A 220 -13.84 17.44 -0.25
C VAL A 220 -13.93 18.08 -1.64
N SER A 221 -15.04 17.87 -2.36
CA SER A 221 -15.30 18.52 -3.65
C SER A 221 -15.43 20.03 -3.51
N SER A 222 -16.15 20.52 -2.49
CA SER A 222 -16.21 21.95 -2.16
C SER A 222 -14.83 22.52 -1.87
N GLY A 223 -14.01 21.81 -1.08
CA GLY A 223 -12.62 22.18 -0.81
C GLY A 223 -11.77 22.29 -2.08
N LEU A 224 -11.87 21.33 -3.00
CA LEU A 224 -11.15 21.36 -4.28
C LEU A 224 -11.59 22.53 -5.15
N MET A 225 -12.89 22.85 -5.19
CA MET A 225 -13.39 24.01 -5.93
C MET A 225 -12.77 25.31 -5.39
N ILE A 226 -12.67 25.47 -4.06
CA ILE A 226 -12.02 26.63 -3.41
C ILE A 226 -10.55 26.72 -3.84
N LEU A 227 -9.80 25.61 -3.73
CA LEU A 227 -8.38 25.56 -4.09
C LEU A 227 -8.17 25.98 -5.54
N HIS A 228 -8.94 25.40 -6.46
CA HIS A 228 -8.85 25.67 -7.89
C HIS A 228 -9.30 27.08 -8.27
N LEU A 229 -10.34 27.61 -7.61
CA LEU A 229 -10.78 28.99 -7.81
C LEU A 229 -9.69 29.99 -7.44
N LEU A 230 -9.03 29.79 -6.28
CA LEU A 230 -7.95 30.64 -5.82
C LEU A 230 -6.69 30.49 -6.67
N GLU A 231 -6.38 29.25 -7.10
CA GLU A 231 -5.32 28.99 -8.06
C GLU A 231 -5.53 29.78 -9.36
N TRP A 232 -6.76 29.71 -9.92
CA TRP A 232 -7.14 30.43 -11.12
C TRP A 232 -7.06 31.95 -10.95
N LEU A 233 -7.64 32.47 -9.85
CA LEU A 233 -7.68 33.90 -9.55
C LEU A 233 -6.27 34.48 -9.41
N VAL A 234 -5.43 33.87 -8.57
CA VAL A 234 -4.07 34.34 -8.31
C VAL A 234 -3.20 34.23 -9.56
N THR A 235 -3.33 33.15 -10.33
CA THR A 235 -2.63 33.03 -11.62
C THR A 235 -3.03 34.16 -12.58
N GLY A 236 -4.31 34.52 -12.61
CA GLY A 236 -4.82 35.68 -13.36
C GLY A 236 -4.22 37.01 -12.88
N LEU A 237 -4.17 37.24 -11.57
CA LEU A 237 -3.61 38.46 -10.96
C LEU A 237 -2.10 38.58 -11.16
N VAL A 238 -1.36 37.47 -11.13
CA VAL A 238 0.06 37.42 -11.47
C VAL A 238 0.25 37.86 -12.92
N ASN A 239 -0.55 37.31 -13.85
CA ASN A 239 -0.47 37.64 -15.26
C ASN A 239 -0.84 39.11 -15.53
N SER A 240 -1.75 39.70 -14.75
CA SER A 240 -2.09 41.14 -14.83
C SER A 240 -1.17 42.03 -13.98
N ARG A 241 -0.16 41.47 -13.30
CA ARG A 241 0.79 42.18 -12.41
C ARG A 241 0.12 42.96 -11.27
N SER A 242 -1.02 42.48 -10.77
CA SER A 242 -1.82 43.13 -9.73
C SER A 242 -1.41 42.66 -8.33
N TRP A 243 -0.18 42.97 -7.91
CA TRP A 243 0.43 42.45 -6.67
C TRP A 243 -0.30 42.87 -5.39
N THR A 244 -0.84 44.10 -5.33
CA THR A 244 -1.58 44.61 -4.16
C THR A 244 -2.79 43.74 -3.82
N LYS A 245 -3.50 43.22 -4.82
CA LYS A 245 -4.63 42.29 -4.62
C LYS A 245 -4.17 40.93 -4.12
N ILE A 246 -2.99 40.47 -4.53
CA ILE A 246 -2.42 39.21 -4.02
C ILE A 246 -2.02 39.37 -2.55
N GLU A 247 -1.43 40.50 -2.19
CA GLU A 247 -1.14 40.85 -0.79
C GLU A 247 -2.41 40.95 0.04
N ALA A 248 -3.48 41.58 -0.49
CA ALA A 248 -4.78 41.64 0.18
C ALA A 248 -5.37 40.24 0.42
N ILE A 249 -5.30 39.33 -0.55
CA ILE A 249 -5.71 37.92 -0.36
C ILE A 249 -4.90 37.26 0.76
N CYS A 250 -3.59 37.44 0.78
CA CYS A 250 -2.73 36.85 1.81
C CYS A 250 -3.03 37.44 3.19
N ALA A 251 -3.28 38.75 3.28
CA ALA A 251 -3.66 39.42 4.52
C ALA A 251 -5.03 38.93 5.03
N GLU A 252 -6.00 38.76 4.14
CA GLU A 252 -7.32 38.21 4.48
C GLU A 252 -7.23 36.75 4.97
N LEU A 253 -6.32 35.96 4.40
CA LEU A 253 -6.05 34.57 4.80
C LEU A 253 -5.11 34.45 6.01
N SER A 254 -4.65 35.55 6.60
CA SER A 254 -3.81 35.51 7.80
C SER A 254 -4.55 34.92 8.99
N VAL A 255 -3.80 34.33 9.93
CA VAL A 255 -4.36 33.69 11.14
C VAL A 255 -5.28 34.63 11.92
N GLU A 256 -4.85 35.88 12.11
CA GLU A 256 -5.60 36.90 12.86
C GLU A 256 -6.93 37.22 12.17
N SER A 257 -6.91 37.49 10.86
CA SER A 257 -8.13 37.80 10.09
C SER A 257 -9.10 36.62 10.09
N CYS A 258 -8.58 35.40 9.91
CA CYS A 258 -9.39 34.19 9.88
C CYS A 258 -10.12 33.92 11.19
N GLN A 259 -9.46 34.17 12.33
CA GLN A 259 -10.05 34.04 13.66
C GLN A 259 -11.11 35.11 13.92
N VAL A 260 -10.80 36.38 13.61
CA VAL A 260 -11.73 37.51 13.83
C VAL A 260 -12.99 37.37 12.98
N LYS A 261 -12.86 36.91 11.73
CA LYS A 261 -13.97 36.83 10.78
C LYS A 261 -14.71 35.48 10.80
N CYS A 262 -14.27 34.54 11.64
CA CYS A 262 -14.86 33.21 11.81
C CYS A 262 -15.02 32.44 10.49
N TYR A 263 -13.94 32.35 9.71
CA TYR A 263 -13.95 31.59 8.45
C TYR A 263 -14.03 30.08 8.67
N ALA A 264 -14.60 29.37 7.69
CA ALA A 264 -14.61 27.92 7.70
C ALA A 264 -13.17 27.38 7.56
N THR A 265 -12.72 26.57 8.52
CA THR A 265 -11.32 26.14 8.66
C THR A 265 -10.82 25.35 7.45
N PHE A 266 -11.64 24.45 6.90
CA PHE A 266 -11.28 23.70 5.68
C PHE A 266 -11.17 24.62 4.45
N ALA A 267 -12.01 25.65 4.37
CA ALA A 267 -11.98 26.64 3.29
C ALA A 267 -10.69 27.47 3.34
N VAL A 268 -10.26 27.88 4.54
CA VAL A 268 -8.98 28.57 4.76
C VAL A 268 -7.80 27.68 4.31
N ALA A 269 -7.78 26.41 4.72
CA ALA A 269 -6.72 25.48 4.32
C ALA A 269 -6.63 25.30 2.79
N MET A 270 -7.78 25.11 2.12
CA MET A 270 -7.82 24.92 0.68
C MET A 270 -7.54 26.21 -0.10
N ALA A 271 -8.01 27.36 0.38
CA ALA A 271 -7.71 28.66 -0.21
C ALA A 271 -6.21 28.96 -0.15
N SER A 272 -5.59 28.82 1.04
CA SER A 272 -4.15 29.01 1.21
C SER A 272 -3.34 28.06 0.34
N ALA A 273 -3.74 26.78 0.23
CA ALA A 273 -3.11 25.82 -0.67
C ALA A 273 -3.22 26.23 -2.15
N GLY A 274 -4.37 26.74 -2.59
CA GLY A 274 -4.59 27.23 -3.95
C GLY A 274 -3.73 28.44 -4.30
N VAL A 275 -3.62 29.39 -3.37
CA VAL A 275 -2.72 30.55 -3.52
C VAL A 275 -1.26 30.09 -3.60
N LEU A 276 -0.81 29.23 -2.69
CA LEU A 276 0.56 28.68 -2.71
C LEU A 276 0.88 27.96 -4.03
N ARG A 277 -0.06 27.18 -4.55
CA ARG A 277 0.09 26.48 -5.83
C ARG A 277 0.26 27.46 -6.99
N ALA A 278 -0.56 28.50 -7.07
CA ALA A 278 -0.45 29.54 -8.09
C ALA A 278 0.89 30.29 -7.99
N LEU A 279 1.30 30.67 -6.77
CA LEU A 279 2.57 31.37 -6.53
C LEU A 279 3.79 30.54 -6.94
N ARG A 280 3.70 29.21 -6.87
CA ARG A 280 4.77 28.31 -7.33
C ARG A 280 4.92 28.32 -8.85
N ALA A 281 3.82 28.42 -9.60
CA ALA A 281 3.82 28.47 -11.06
C ALA A 281 4.44 29.78 -11.61
N VAL A 282 4.63 30.79 -10.76
CA VAL A 282 5.24 32.07 -11.12
C VAL A 282 6.73 31.91 -11.44
N PRO A 283 7.23 32.42 -12.59
CA PRO A 283 8.64 32.42 -12.95
C PRO A 283 9.51 33.10 -11.87
N ALA A 284 10.73 32.59 -11.65
CA ALA A 284 11.63 33.08 -10.60
C ALA A 284 11.93 34.60 -10.70
N THR A 285 11.95 35.16 -11.91
CA THR A 285 12.16 36.60 -12.16
C THR A 285 11.05 37.50 -11.63
N SER A 286 9.81 36.99 -11.58
CA SER A 286 8.63 37.68 -11.02
C SER A 286 8.42 37.43 -9.53
N ARG A 287 9.06 36.41 -8.93
CA ARG A 287 8.95 36.11 -7.49
C ARG A 287 9.59 37.16 -6.59
N ILE A 288 10.53 37.94 -7.12
CA ILE A 288 11.28 38.99 -6.38
C ILE A 288 10.34 40.06 -5.78
N LYS A 289 9.14 40.23 -6.34
CA LYS A 289 8.14 41.20 -5.85
C LYS A 289 7.18 40.65 -4.79
N LEU A 290 7.08 39.33 -4.61
CA LEU A 290 6.37 38.79 -3.44
C LEU A 290 7.37 38.66 -2.29
N GLY A 291 7.15 39.43 -1.23
CA GLY A 291 7.93 39.28 -0.01
C GLY A 291 7.77 37.86 0.56
N PRO A 292 8.83 37.24 1.12
CA PRO A 292 8.76 35.92 1.74
C PRO A 292 7.70 35.83 2.86
N GLN A 293 7.38 36.98 3.47
CA GLN A 293 6.33 37.12 4.48
C GLN A 293 4.94 36.68 4.00
N THR A 294 4.60 36.91 2.72
CA THR A 294 3.29 36.51 2.17
C THR A 294 3.14 34.99 2.11
N ARG A 295 4.20 34.30 1.68
CA ARG A 295 4.25 32.83 1.66
C ARG A 295 4.20 32.27 3.07
N ASN A 296 4.99 32.83 3.99
CA ASN A 296 5.03 32.38 5.37
C ASN A 296 3.66 32.54 6.04
N SER A 297 2.97 33.65 5.81
CA SER A 297 1.62 33.87 6.36
C SER A 297 0.61 32.80 5.92
N LEU A 298 0.67 32.35 4.66
CA LEU A 298 -0.20 31.27 4.17
C LEU A 298 0.15 29.92 4.78
N GLU A 299 1.44 29.62 4.93
CA GLU A 299 1.93 28.41 5.59
C GLU A 299 1.55 28.42 7.10
N ASP A 300 1.62 29.58 7.75
CA ASP A 300 1.19 29.79 9.15
C ASP A 300 -0.31 29.58 9.32
N SER A 301 -1.13 30.01 8.37
CA SER A 301 -2.58 29.74 8.38
C SER A 301 -2.90 28.25 8.25
N ILE A 302 -2.21 27.53 7.36
CA ILE A 302 -2.35 26.06 7.27
C ILE A 302 -1.88 25.40 8.57
N SER A 303 -0.78 25.89 9.16
CA SER A 303 -0.24 25.42 10.44
C SER A 303 -1.23 25.62 11.60
N SER A 304 -1.86 26.79 11.68
CA SER A 304 -2.88 27.12 12.69
C SER A 304 -4.11 26.22 12.58
N VAL A 305 -4.61 26.01 11.36
CA VAL A 305 -5.74 25.13 11.09
C VAL A 305 -5.38 23.67 11.40
N SER A 306 -4.15 23.25 11.09
CA SER A 306 -3.65 21.91 11.44
C SER A 306 -3.57 21.70 12.95
N LYS A 307 -3.16 22.73 13.71
CA LYS A 307 -3.15 22.69 15.18
C LYS A 307 -4.54 22.46 15.75
N LEU A 308 -5.56 23.11 15.19
CA LEU A 308 -6.96 22.91 15.57
C LEU A 308 -7.46 21.48 15.23
N ALA A 309 -7.06 20.95 14.08
CA ALA A 309 -7.42 19.59 13.68
C ALA A 309 -6.81 18.54 14.64
N VAL A 310 -5.55 18.75 15.04
CA VAL A 310 -4.83 17.86 15.97
C VAL A 310 -5.32 18.02 17.42
N SER A 311 -5.80 19.19 17.84
CA SER A 311 -6.37 19.35 19.19
C SER A 311 -7.74 18.69 19.35
N ASN A 312 -8.51 18.58 18.26
CA ASN A 312 -9.91 18.13 18.28
C ASN A 312 -10.06 16.68 17.79
N LEU A 313 -9.21 15.76 18.24
CA LEU A 313 -9.18 14.36 17.80
C LEU A 313 -10.39 13.50 18.24
N ASP A 314 -11.48 14.12 18.69
CA ASP A 314 -12.70 13.47 19.22
C ASP A 314 -13.49 12.63 18.17
N GLY A 315 -12.91 12.36 17.00
CA GLY A 315 -13.51 11.52 15.96
C GLY A 315 -14.70 12.17 15.25
N SER A 316 -14.88 13.49 15.38
CA SER A 316 -15.98 14.19 14.71
C SER A 316 -15.82 14.14 13.18
N PRO A 317 -16.92 13.98 12.42
CA PRO A 317 -16.86 13.93 10.95
C PRO A 317 -16.32 15.22 10.33
N GLU A 318 -16.49 16.35 11.02
CA GLU A 318 -15.95 17.66 10.62
C GLU A 318 -14.43 17.68 10.71
N ASN A 319 -13.83 17.03 11.71
CA ASN A 319 -12.39 16.92 11.81
C ASN A 319 -11.81 15.99 10.73
N GLY A 320 -12.52 14.91 10.40
CA GLY A 320 -12.14 14.02 9.29
C GLY A 320 -12.06 14.76 7.95
N LEU A 321 -13.08 15.57 7.63
CA LEU A 321 -13.07 16.40 6.42
C LEU A 321 -11.91 17.42 6.42
N LEU A 322 -11.65 18.05 7.56
CA LEU A 322 -10.57 19.04 7.68
C LEU A 322 -9.20 18.39 7.41
N LEU A 323 -8.94 17.22 7.98
CA LEU A 323 -7.71 16.44 7.76
C LEU A 323 -7.54 16.02 6.28
N GLN A 324 -8.64 15.62 5.63
CA GLN A 324 -8.64 15.30 4.20
C GLN A 324 -8.30 16.54 3.35
N CYS A 325 -8.91 17.70 3.65
CA CYS A 325 -8.65 18.96 2.96
C CYS A 325 -7.21 19.46 3.17
N ILE A 326 -6.68 19.43 4.41
CA ILE A 326 -5.28 19.80 4.68
C ILE A 326 -4.33 18.92 3.87
N SER A 327 -4.53 17.60 3.92
CA SER A 327 -3.68 16.64 3.22
C SER A 327 -3.69 16.82 1.71
N LEU A 328 -4.88 16.96 1.12
CA LEU A 328 -5.07 17.15 -0.31
C LEU A 328 -4.55 18.52 -0.78
N GLY A 329 -4.82 19.57 0.00
CA GLY A 329 -4.33 20.93 -0.27
C GLY A 329 -2.80 20.97 -0.31
N LEU A 330 -2.15 20.36 0.68
CA LEU A 330 -0.69 20.26 0.75
C LEU A 330 -0.08 19.42 -0.38
N ALA A 331 -0.70 18.28 -0.72
CA ALA A 331 -0.26 17.45 -1.85
C ALA A 331 -0.29 18.23 -3.18
N ARG A 332 -1.28 19.12 -3.36
CA ARG A 332 -1.45 19.93 -4.58
C ARG A 332 -0.62 21.22 -4.57
N SER A 333 -0.35 21.82 -3.40
CA SER A 333 0.47 23.04 -3.30
C SER A 333 1.97 22.75 -3.42
N GLY A 334 2.41 21.56 -2.98
CA GLY A 334 3.79 21.08 -3.08
C GLY A 334 4.61 21.31 -1.81
N LEU A 335 5.92 21.54 -1.98
CA LEU A 335 6.83 21.72 -0.84
C LEU A 335 6.44 22.96 -0.03
N VAL A 336 6.20 22.75 1.26
CA VAL A 336 5.93 23.75 2.30
C VAL A 336 6.99 23.63 3.39
N SER A 337 7.23 24.73 4.12
CA SER A 337 8.18 24.72 5.24
C SER A 337 7.73 23.76 6.35
N PHE A 338 8.67 23.34 7.17
CA PHE A 338 8.36 22.45 8.30
C PHE A 338 7.39 23.11 9.29
N SER A 339 6.34 22.37 9.66
CA SER A 339 5.48 22.70 10.79
C SER A 339 5.10 21.42 11.55
N ALA A 340 5.32 21.43 12.86
CA ALA A 340 4.97 20.31 13.74
C ALA A 340 3.46 19.97 13.70
N PRO A 341 2.52 20.94 13.83
CA PRO A 341 1.10 20.68 13.64
C PRO A 341 0.74 20.07 12.29
N VAL A 342 1.40 20.52 11.20
CA VAL A 342 1.17 19.98 9.85
C VAL A 342 1.63 18.54 9.76
N LEU A 343 2.83 18.22 10.26
CA LEU A 343 3.35 16.86 10.29
C LEU A 343 2.42 15.91 11.05
N LEU A 344 1.92 16.31 12.22
CA LEU A 344 0.99 15.51 13.02
C LEU A 344 -0.37 15.36 12.33
N ALA A 345 -0.93 16.42 11.75
CA ALA A 345 -2.17 16.36 10.99
C ALA A 345 -2.06 15.41 9.79
N LEU A 346 -0.96 15.47 9.03
CA LEU A 346 -0.69 14.55 7.92
C LEU A 346 -0.57 13.09 8.40
N CYS A 347 0.11 12.86 9.53
CA CYS A 347 0.21 11.53 10.13
C CYS A 347 -1.18 10.99 10.45
N VAL A 348 -1.98 11.73 11.23
CA VAL A 348 -3.34 11.32 11.62
C VAL A 348 -4.22 11.10 10.38
N ALA A 349 -4.15 11.98 9.39
CA ALA A 349 -4.92 11.85 8.15
C ALA A 349 -4.55 10.57 7.39
N LEU A 350 -3.25 10.27 7.25
CA LEU A 350 -2.77 9.05 6.58
C LEU A 350 -3.31 7.79 7.27
N LEU A 351 -3.22 7.72 8.59
CA LEU A 351 -3.59 6.53 9.35
C LEU A 351 -5.12 6.35 9.47
N ASN A 352 -5.88 7.43 9.59
CA ASN A 352 -7.31 7.37 9.96
C ASN A 352 -8.29 7.69 8.83
N GLU A 353 -7.87 8.46 7.82
CA GLU A 353 -8.76 8.97 6.76
C GLU A 353 -8.36 8.45 5.38
N ILE A 354 -7.07 8.36 5.07
CA ILE A 354 -6.56 7.91 3.76
C ILE A 354 -6.43 6.38 3.73
N PHE A 355 -5.88 5.80 4.80
CA PHE A 355 -5.76 4.35 4.95
C PHE A 355 -6.54 3.81 6.17
N PRO A 356 -7.88 3.98 6.22
CA PRO A 356 -8.73 3.59 7.34
C PRO A 356 -8.95 2.07 7.43
N LEU A 357 -7.91 1.27 7.22
CA LEU A 357 -8.02 -0.19 7.13
C LEU A 357 -8.60 -0.78 8.41
N GLY A 358 -8.16 -0.31 9.59
CA GLY A 358 -8.70 -0.79 10.86
C GLY A 358 -10.20 -0.54 11.01
N LYS A 359 -10.69 0.63 10.59
CA LYS A 359 -12.13 0.95 10.59
C LYS A 359 -12.89 0.01 9.64
N PHE A 360 -12.41 -0.18 8.42
CA PHE A 360 -13.08 -1.04 7.44
C PHE A 360 -13.05 -2.53 7.81
N CYS A 361 -11.93 -3.01 8.33
CA CYS A 361 -11.77 -4.38 8.83
C CYS A 361 -12.75 -4.67 9.99
N LYS A 362 -12.82 -3.78 10.99
CA LYS A 362 -13.76 -3.93 12.12
C LYS A 362 -15.22 -3.96 11.62
N MET A 363 -15.60 -3.02 10.74
CA MET A 363 -16.93 -3.04 10.12
C MET A 363 -17.21 -4.32 9.33
N ALA A 364 -16.24 -4.85 8.60
CA ALA A 364 -16.39 -6.07 7.81
C ALA A 364 -16.55 -7.31 8.70
N VAL A 365 -15.81 -7.40 9.80
CA VAL A 365 -15.94 -8.49 10.78
C VAL A 365 -17.30 -8.43 11.50
N GLU A 366 -17.72 -7.26 11.96
CA GLU A 366 -19.02 -7.05 12.64
C GLU A 366 -20.22 -7.31 11.73
N SER A 367 -20.12 -6.92 10.45
CA SER A 367 -21.20 -7.11 9.46
C SER A 367 -21.32 -8.52 8.91
N SER A 368 -20.32 -9.38 9.13
CA SER A 368 -20.27 -10.75 8.56
C SER A 368 -21.44 -11.65 8.98
N ASN A 369 -22.18 -11.30 10.04
CA ASN A 369 -23.34 -12.04 10.52
C ASN A 369 -24.70 -11.52 9.97
N GLY A 370 -24.72 -10.61 8.98
CA GLY A 370 -25.98 -10.06 8.44
C GLY A 370 -25.91 -9.41 7.05
N ASN A 371 -27.02 -8.78 6.61
CA ASN A 371 -27.16 -8.14 5.30
C ASN A 371 -26.34 -6.84 5.12
N SER A 372 -25.56 -6.42 6.12
CA SER A 372 -24.80 -5.16 6.15
C SER A 372 -23.49 -5.21 5.35
N VAL A 373 -23.02 -6.39 4.92
CA VAL A 373 -21.78 -6.55 4.14
C VAL A 373 -21.80 -5.78 2.82
N LYS A 374 -22.96 -5.68 2.15
CA LYS A 374 -23.10 -4.90 0.91
C LYS A 374 -22.86 -3.41 1.14
N SER A 375 -23.34 -2.87 2.26
CA SER A 375 -23.10 -1.46 2.62
C SER A 375 -21.61 -1.20 2.89
N VAL A 376 -20.92 -2.13 3.56
CA VAL A 376 -19.47 -2.02 3.77
C VAL A 376 -18.72 -2.07 2.43
N LEU A 377 -19.11 -2.96 1.53
CA LEU A 377 -18.54 -3.05 0.19
C LEU A 377 -18.69 -1.75 -0.60
N GLU A 378 -19.88 -1.12 -0.58
CA GLU A 378 -20.12 0.16 -1.23
C GLU A 378 -19.27 1.28 -0.63
N LYS A 379 -19.11 1.32 0.69
CA LYS A 379 -18.23 2.29 1.37
C LYS A 379 -16.75 2.11 0.97
N VAL A 380 -16.25 0.87 0.93
CA VAL A 380 -14.87 0.60 0.53
C VAL A 380 -14.64 0.96 -0.94
N LYS A 381 -15.58 0.64 -1.84
CA LYS A 381 -15.50 1.04 -3.25
C LYS A 381 -15.53 2.56 -3.41
N GLY A 382 -16.45 3.24 -2.71
CA GLY A 382 -16.51 4.70 -2.69
C GLY A 382 -15.19 5.33 -2.22
N HIS A 383 -14.51 4.72 -1.24
CA HIS A 383 -13.19 5.16 -0.80
C HIS A 383 -12.11 4.94 -1.86
N LEU A 384 -12.08 3.77 -2.50
CA LEU A 384 -11.11 3.47 -3.57
C LEU A 384 -11.26 4.43 -4.78
N ASP A 385 -12.49 4.84 -5.09
CA ASP A 385 -12.77 5.78 -6.18
C ASP A 385 -12.56 7.25 -5.79
N SER A 386 -12.40 7.53 -4.50
CA SER A 386 -12.25 8.88 -3.95
C SER A 386 -10.95 9.56 -4.39
N VAL A 387 -10.98 10.89 -4.42
CA VAL A 387 -9.80 11.71 -4.77
C VAL A 387 -8.68 11.54 -3.75
N ILE A 388 -9.04 11.40 -2.47
CA ILE A 388 -8.05 11.30 -1.39
C ILE A 388 -7.23 10.01 -1.50
N PHE A 389 -7.85 8.89 -1.88
CA PHE A 389 -7.15 7.63 -2.09
C PHE A 389 -6.26 7.68 -3.36
N LYS A 390 -6.74 8.28 -4.44
CA LYS A 390 -5.97 8.46 -5.69
C LYS A 390 -4.72 9.32 -5.50
N GLU A 391 -4.76 10.30 -4.60
CA GLU A 391 -3.64 11.19 -4.29
C GLU A 391 -2.79 10.71 -3.09
N ALA A 392 -3.04 9.51 -2.56
CA ALA A 392 -2.36 9.01 -1.34
C ALA A 392 -0.83 8.97 -1.46
N GLY A 393 -0.30 8.70 -2.66
CA GLY A 393 1.15 8.73 -2.91
C GLY A 393 1.74 10.14 -2.81
N ALA A 394 1.05 11.15 -3.35
CA ALA A 394 1.48 12.55 -3.26
C ALA A 394 1.42 13.05 -1.81
N ILE A 395 0.37 12.69 -1.07
CA ILE A 395 0.23 13.03 0.36
C ILE A 395 1.35 12.38 1.17
N THR A 396 1.64 11.09 0.93
CA THR A 396 2.77 10.38 1.57
C THR A 396 4.10 11.07 1.29
N SER A 397 4.31 11.55 0.07
CA SER A 397 5.54 12.28 -0.29
C SER A 397 5.68 13.59 0.50
N VAL A 398 4.59 14.36 0.67
CA VAL A 398 4.63 15.60 1.46
C VAL A 398 4.89 15.28 2.93
N PHE A 399 4.23 14.26 3.47
CA PHE A 399 4.48 13.79 4.83
C PHE A 399 5.95 13.40 5.06
N CYS A 400 6.56 12.64 4.14
CA CYS A 400 7.98 12.29 4.22
C CYS A 400 8.90 13.53 4.16
N SER A 401 8.54 14.56 3.37
CA SER A 401 9.30 15.81 3.31
C SER A 401 9.24 16.61 4.61
N GLN A 402 8.08 16.62 5.28
CA GLN A 402 7.90 17.22 6.60
C GLN A 402 8.68 16.45 7.66
N TYR A 403 8.64 15.11 7.62
CA TYR A 403 9.43 14.25 8.49
C TYR A 403 10.93 14.53 8.35
N ALA A 404 11.44 14.68 7.12
CA ALA A 404 12.86 14.98 6.90
C ALA A 404 13.35 16.28 7.51
N SER A 405 12.45 17.27 7.61
CA SER A 405 12.75 18.58 8.17
C SER A 405 12.42 18.70 9.67
N ALA A 406 11.89 17.65 10.29
CA ALA A 406 11.42 17.67 11.67
C ALA A 406 12.54 17.50 12.70
N ASN A 407 12.26 17.93 13.94
CA ASN A 407 13.12 17.66 15.10
C ASN A 407 12.94 16.21 15.61
N ASP A 408 13.85 15.74 16.47
CA ASP A 408 13.85 14.34 16.92
C ASP A 408 12.61 13.95 17.75
N GLU A 409 12.04 14.89 18.50
CA GLU A 409 10.82 14.69 19.29
C GLU A 409 9.62 14.36 18.39
N HIS A 410 9.33 15.22 17.41
CA HIS A 410 8.21 15.01 16.50
C HIS A 410 8.44 13.80 15.56
N LYS A 411 9.70 13.53 15.18
CA LYS A 411 10.07 12.30 14.46
C LYS A 411 9.68 11.06 15.27
N LEU A 412 9.99 11.03 16.56
CA LEU A 412 9.67 9.89 17.43
C LEU A 412 8.15 9.66 17.56
N ILE A 413 7.36 10.73 17.72
CA ILE A 413 5.90 10.64 17.82
C ILE A 413 5.32 9.98 16.56
N VAL A 414 5.69 10.49 15.39
CA VAL A 414 5.18 10.03 14.10
C VAL A 414 5.66 8.61 13.78
N GLU A 415 6.91 8.30 14.09
CA GLU A 415 7.45 6.94 13.98
C GLU A 415 6.64 5.96 14.82
N ASN A 416 6.39 6.26 16.11
CA ASN A 416 5.57 5.41 16.98
C ASN A 416 4.19 5.18 16.37
N SER A 417 3.50 6.24 15.93
CA SER A 417 2.17 6.12 15.33
C SER A 417 2.15 5.20 14.10
N LEU A 418 3.20 5.23 13.26
CA LEU A 418 3.29 4.37 12.08
C LEU A 418 3.64 2.91 12.41
N TRP A 419 4.48 2.68 13.41
CA TRP A 419 4.81 1.33 13.88
C TRP A 419 3.61 0.67 14.57
N ASP A 420 2.87 1.45 15.37
CA ASP A 420 1.64 1.01 16.02
C ASP A 420 0.56 0.71 14.96
N TYR A 421 0.41 1.58 13.96
CA TYR A 421 -0.47 1.34 12.82
C TYR A 421 -0.13 0.05 12.09
N SER A 422 1.16 -0.25 11.86
CA SER A 422 1.58 -1.49 11.20
C SER A 422 1.17 -2.74 11.99
N SER A 423 1.21 -2.66 13.33
CA SER A 423 0.78 -3.75 14.21
C SER A 423 -0.75 -3.90 14.23
N GLU A 424 -1.48 -2.77 14.23
CA GLU A 424 -2.96 -2.76 14.13
C GLU A 424 -3.42 -3.29 12.77
N PHE A 425 -2.73 -2.89 11.70
CA PHE A 425 -2.94 -3.36 10.32
C PHE A 425 -2.89 -4.88 10.25
N TYR A 426 -1.83 -5.49 10.82
CA TYR A 426 -1.68 -6.94 10.82
C TYR A 426 -2.86 -7.64 11.52
N SER A 427 -3.20 -7.16 12.71
CA SER A 427 -4.23 -7.77 13.55
C SER A 427 -5.61 -7.69 12.89
N ASN A 428 -5.97 -6.49 12.40
CA ASN A 428 -7.25 -6.24 11.74
C ASN A 428 -7.38 -7.00 10.41
N LEU A 429 -6.30 -7.06 9.60
CA LEU A 429 -6.31 -7.76 8.33
C LEU A 429 -6.39 -9.27 8.51
N ARG A 430 -5.64 -9.83 9.48
CA ARG A 430 -5.72 -11.26 9.84
C ARG A 430 -7.14 -11.64 10.26
N ASP A 431 -7.74 -10.88 11.18
CA ASP A 431 -9.11 -11.14 11.65
C ASP A 431 -10.13 -11.05 10.49
N SER A 432 -9.99 -10.06 9.62
CA SER A 432 -10.86 -9.90 8.45
C SER A 432 -10.67 -11.02 7.43
N ALA A 433 -9.44 -11.43 7.17
CA ALA A 433 -9.13 -12.52 6.25
C ALA A 433 -9.73 -13.83 6.77
N LEU A 434 -9.58 -14.15 8.05
CA LEU A 434 -10.14 -15.37 8.65
C LEU A 434 -11.67 -15.42 8.58
N VAL A 435 -12.36 -14.28 8.72
CA VAL A 435 -13.83 -14.21 8.72
C VAL A 435 -14.42 -14.18 7.31
N LEU A 436 -13.82 -13.39 6.41
CA LEU A 436 -14.39 -13.11 5.07
C LEU A 436 -14.00 -14.15 4.03
N ARG A 437 -12.89 -14.86 4.21
CA ARG A 437 -12.38 -15.81 3.21
C ARG A 437 -13.41 -16.91 2.91
N ARG A 438 -13.60 -17.22 1.63
CA ARG A 438 -14.63 -18.14 1.08
C ARG A 438 -16.07 -17.64 1.19
N LYS A 439 -16.37 -16.64 2.03
CA LYS A 439 -17.72 -16.08 2.22
C LYS A 439 -17.95 -14.80 1.41
N HIS A 440 -16.98 -13.88 1.44
CA HIS A 440 -17.07 -12.52 0.89
C HIS A 440 -15.76 -12.09 0.21
N ASP A 441 -15.24 -12.91 -0.71
CA ASP A 441 -13.94 -12.69 -1.35
C ASP A 441 -13.84 -11.35 -2.10
N GLN A 442 -14.95 -10.82 -2.63
CA GLN A 442 -14.92 -9.50 -3.27
C GLN A 442 -14.61 -8.37 -2.29
N LEU A 443 -15.18 -8.40 -1.09
CA LEU A 443 -14.90 -7.40 -0.05
C LEU A 443 -13.45 -7.53 0.41
N LEU A 444 -12.96 -8.75 0.61
CA LEU A 444 -11.56 -9.00 0.96
C LEU A 444 -10.60 -8.45 -0.10
N ARG A 445 -10.87 -8.68 -1.39
CA ARG A 445 -10.05 -8.11 -2.49
C ARG A 445 -10.03 -6.58 -2.50
N ASP A 446 -11.16 -5.94 -2.20
CA ASP A 446 -11.22 -4.48 -2.16
C ASP A 446 -10.51 -3.92 -0.90
N LEU A 447 -10.58 -4.60 0.25
CA LEU A 447 -9.77 -4.29 1.43
C LEU A 447 -8.27 -4.46 1.15
N GLU A 448 -7.87 -5.52 0.44
CA GLU A 448 -6.48 -5.75 0.04
C GLU A 448 -5.93 -4.62 -0.85
N LYS A 449 -6.76 -3.95 -1.66
CA LYS A 449 -6.30 -2.78 -2.43
C LYS A 449 -5.92 -1.61 -1.52
N VAL A 450 -6.73 -1.34 -0.49
CA VAL A 450 -6.39 -0.34 0.54
C VAL A 450 -5.14 -0.76 1.29
N ALA A 451 -5.05 -2.04 1.65
CA ALA A 451 -3.91 -2.60 2.36
C ALA A 451 -2.59 -2.52 1.56
N LYS A 452 -2.64 -2.75 0.24
CA LYS A 452 -1.50 -2.58 -0.67
C LYS A 452 -1.03 -1.13 -0.72
N ALA A 453 -1.95 -0.16 -0.78
CA ALA A 453 -1.58 1.24 -0.79
C ALA A 453 -0.98 1.69 0.56
N ALA A 454 -1.52 1.18 1.68
CA ALA A 454 -0.93 1.40 3.01
C ALA A 454 0.47 0.78 3.14
N PHE A 455 0.69 -0.43 2.60
CA PHE A 455 2.02 -1.05 2.50
C PHE A 455 3.02 -0.15 1.78
N LEU A 456 2.64 0.43 0.63
CA LEU A 456 3.50 1.37 -0.10
C LEU A 456 3.88 2.57 0.76
N MET A 457 2.92 3.15 1.49
CA MET A 457 3.17 4.27 2.38
C MET A 457 4.17 3.91 3.50
N VAL A 458 3.97 2.77 4.17
CA VAL A 458 4.88 2.31 5.25
C VAL A 458 6.29 2.07 4.71
N VAL A 459 6.44 1.49 3.51
CA VAL A 459 7.76 1.27 2.91
C VAL A 459 8.45 2.58 2.56
N VAL A 460 7.75 3.52 1.93
CA VAL A 460 8.32 4.83 1.57
C VAL A 460 8.74 5.60 2.82
N PHE A 461 7.91 5.59 3.87
CA PHE A 461 8.25 6.20 5.14
C PHE A 461 9.46 5.52 5.80
N ALA A 462 9.48 4.19 5.90
CA ALA A 462 10.59 3.44 6.49
C ALA A 462 11.90 3.67 5.74
N ALA A 463 11.84 3.84 4.40
CA ALA A 463 13.01 4.20 3.61
C ALA A 463 13.53 5.61 3.98
N GLU A 464 12.64 6.56 4.24
CA GLU A 464 13.02 7.91 4.66
C GLU A 464 13.59 7.92 6.10
N VAL A 465 12.99 7.19 7.03
CA VAL A 465 13.54 6.95 8.38
C VAL A 465 14.94 6.33 8.29
N THR A 466 15.11 5.33 7.43
CA THR A 466 16.39 4.64 7.22
C THR A 466 17.48 5.59 6.71
N LYS A 467 17.16 6.48 5.76
CA LYS A 467 18.13 7.47 5.25
C LYS A 467 18.64 8.42 6.34
N GLN A 468 17.78 8.79 7.28
CA GLN A 468 18.10 9.78 8.31
C GLN A 468 18.72 9.16 9.56
N LYS A 469 18.13 8.06 10.05
CA LYS A 469 18.47 7.46 11.34
C LYS A 469 19.29 6.19 11.26
N LEU A 470 19.44 5.56 10.10
CA LEU A 470 20.34 4.41 9.88
C LEU A 470 21.53 4.77 8.98
N ASN A 471 21.92 6.05 9.00
CA ASN A 471 23.14 6.53 8.35
C ASN A 471 24.33 6.34 9.30
N PRO A 472 25.52 5.90 8.83
CA PRO A 472 26.72 5.76 9.66
C PRO A 472 27.09 7.00 10.50
N LYS A 473 26.58 8.19 10.14
CA LYS A 473 26.79 9.44 10.89
C LYS A 473 25.89 9.65 12.12
N SER A 474 24.86 8.83 12.31
CA SER A 474 23.88 8.98 13.42
C SER A 474 24.37 8.30 14.72
N SER A 475 23.77 8.62 15.87
CA SER A 475 24.19 8.02 17.15
C SER A 475 23.78 6.56 17.25
N PHE A 476 24.70 5.70 17.74
CA PHE A 476 24.53 4.25 17.79
C PHE A 476 23.27 3.80 18.55
N GLY A 477 22.90 4.49 19.65
CA GLY A 477 21.71 4.16 20.46
C GLY A 477 20.36 4.49 19.79
N ILE A 478 20.33 5.47 18.88
CA ILE A 478 19.12 5.83 18.12
C ILE A 478 18.98 4.90 16.90
N GLN A 479 20.09 4.55 16.26
CA GLN A 479 20.13 3.56 15.16
C GLN A 479 19.57 2.20 15.61
N SER A 480 19.95 1.75 16.82
CA SER A 480 19.62 0.43 17.33
C SER A 480 18.12 0.20 17.50
N LEU A 481 17.39 1.09 18.18
CA LEU A 481 15.96 0.89 18.45
C LEU A 481 15.09 1.02 17.20
N VAL A 482 15.45 1.92 16.29
CA VAL A 482 14.71 2.15 15.04
C VAL A 482 14.81 0.94 14.11
N SER A 483 15.96 0.27 14.07
CA SER A 483 16.17 -0.92 13.23
C SER A 483 15.18 -2.05 13.56
N VAL A 484 15.02 -2.38 14.85
CA VAL A 484 14.08 -3.42 15.31
C VAL A 484 12.64 -3.05 14.98
N ARG A 485 12.25 -1.79 15.20
CA ARG A 485 10.90 -1.32 14.90
C ARG A 485 10.55 -1.42 13.42
N ILE A 486 11.49 -1.09 12.53
CA ILE A 486 11.31 -1.28 11.08
C ILE A 486 11.11 -2.76 10.75
N LEU A 487 11.92 -3.66 11.31
CA LEU A 487 11.79 -5.10 11.07
C LEU A 487 10.45 -5.66 11.58
N ILE A 488 10.01 -5.23 12.76
CA ILE A 488 8.70 -5.60 13.31
C ILE A 488 7.58 -5.08 12.40
N ALA A 489 7.61 -3.80 12.02
CA ALA A 489 6.62 -3.22 11.13
C ALA A 489 6.56 -3.93 9.77
N PHE A 490 7.72 -4.27 9.19
CA PHE A 490 7.81 -5.02 7.94
C PHE A 490 7.30 -6.45 8.07
N SER A 491 7.52 -7.11 9.21
CA SER A 491 6.92 -8.41 9.49
C SER A 491 5.39 -8.34 9.49
N CYS A 492 4.81 -7.25 10.02
CA CYS A 492 3.36 -7.06 10.09
C CYS A 492 2.70 -6.82 8.72
N ILE A 493 3.45 -6.29 7.75
CA ILE A 493 2.94 -5.98 6.40
C ILE A 493 3.43 -6.96 5.31
N GLU A 494 4.18 -8.01 5.68
CA GLU A 494 4.82 -8.94 4.73
C GLU A 494 3.82 -9.60 3.75
N TYR A 495 2.58 -9.79 4.19
CA TYR A 495 1.51 -10.33 3.35
C TYR A 495 1.29 -9.53 2.05
N MET A 496 1.59 -8.22 2.05
CA MET A 496 1.44 -7.34 0.89
C MET A 496 2.68 -7.27 -0.02
N ARG A 497 3.76 -8.00 0.29
CA ARG A 497 5.07 -7.93 -0.40
C ARG A 497 5.06 -8.39 -1.86
N HIS A 498 3.92 -8.80 -2.41
CA HIS A 498 3.80 -9.08 -3.84
C HIS A 498 4.25 -7.89 -4.73
N VAL A 499 4.23 -6.67 -4.20
CA VAL A 499 4.82 -5.48 -4.83
C VAL A 499 6.31 -5.38 -4.47
N ARG A 500 7.19 -5.69 -5.44
CA ARG A 500 8.65 -5.62 -5.25
C ARG A 500 9.12 -4.17 -5.33
N LEU A 501 9.60 -3.64 -4.21
CA LEU A 501 10.20 -2.30 -4.13
C LEU A 501 11.67 -2.42 -3.73
N PRO A 502 12.60 -1.73 -4.44
CA PRO A 502 14.00 -1.68 -4.02
C PRO A 502 14.16 -1.04 -2.64
N GLU A 503 13.34 -0.05 -2.31
CA GLU A 503 13.32 0.65 -1.02
C GLU A 503 13.08 -0.31 0.15
N TYR A 504 12.17 -1.27 -0.02
CA TYR A 504 11.90 -2.30 0.98
C TYR A 504 13.15 -3.14 1.26
N THR A 505 13.82 -3.60 0.21
CA THR A 505 14.96 -4.51 0.33
C THR A 505 16.16 -3.80 0.97
N ASP A 506 16.40 -2.53 0.60
CA ASP A 506 17.47 -1.74 1.19
C ASP A 506 17.18 -1.42 2.67
N ALA A 507 15.93 -1.08 3.03
CA ALA A 507 15.54 -0.84 4.42
C ALA A 507 15.70 -2.10 5.29
N VAL A 508 15.28 -3.27 4.82
CA VAL A 508 15.52 -4.55 5.52
C VAL A 508 17.02 -4.78 5.70
N ARG A 509 17.80 -4.66 4.63
CA ARG A 509 19.25 -4.92 4.68
C ARG A 509 19.94 -4.01 5.69
N ARG A 510 19.64 -2.71 5.70
CA ARG A 510 20.25 -1.77 6.66
C ARG A 510 19.81 -2.06 8.08
N ALA A 511 18.52 -2.32 8.31
CA ALA A 511 18.02 -2.64 9.64
C ALA A 511 18.63 -3.94 10.19
N VAL A 512 18.78 -4.99 9.36
CA VAL A 512 19.44 -6.24 9.75
C VAL A 512 20.91 -6.02 10.09
N LEU A 513 21.65 -5.25 9.27
CA LEU A 513 23.06 -4.95 9.53
C LEU A 513 23.27 -4.19 10.86
N THR A 514 22.35 -3.28 11.22
CA THR A 514 22.40 -2.58 12.50
C THR A 514 22.01 -3.48 13.68
N MET A 515 21.05 -4.39 13.49
CA MET A 515 20.57 -5.28 14.54
C MET A 515 21.55 -6.41 14.86
N GLN A 516 22.20 -6.98 13.85
CA GLN A 516 22.96 -8.24 13.96
C GLN A 516 24.16 -8.17 14.91
N GLU A 517 24.57 -6.99 15.40
CA GLU A 517 25.72 -6.81 16.31
C GLU A 517 25.28 -6.56 17.77
N ASN A 518 23.97 -6.52 18.07
CA ASN A 518 23.45 -6.15 19.38
C ASN A 518 22.46 -7.19 19.93
N SER A 519 22.85 -7.89 20.99
CA SER A 519 22.06 -8.96 21.62
C SER A 519 20.71 -8.48 22.16
N ALA A 520 20.64 -7.31 22.80
CA ALA A 520 19.39 -6.78 23.36
C ALA A 520 18.34 -6.51 22.26
N LEU A 521 18.78 -6.03 21.10
CA LEU A 521 17.90 -5.80 19.94
C LEU A 521 17.42 -7.11 19.32
N CYS A 522 18.31 -8.11 19.22
CA CYS A 522 17.96 -9.43 18.71
C CYS A 522 16.89 -10.09 19.61
N ILE A 523 17.02 -9.96 20.93
CA ILE A 523 16.02 -10.42 21.89
C ILE A 523 14.70 -9.67 21.67
N SER A 524 14.72 -8.34 21.59
CA SER A 524 13.51 -7.53 21.37
C SER A 524 12.80 -7.89 20.05
N PHE A 525 13.55 -8.19 18.98
CA PHE A 525 12.96 -8.67 17.73
C PHE A 525 12.32 -10.06 17.88
N VAL A 526 12.99 -11.00 18.56
CA VAL A 526 12.46 -12.35 18.81
C VAL A 526 11.22 -12.32 19.72
N GLU A 527 11.18 -11.41 20.69
CA GLU A 527 10.01 -11.19 21.55
C GLU A 527 8.78 -10.69 20.79
N SER A 528 8.95 -10.18 19.56
CA SER A 528 7.83 -9.80 18.69
C SER A 528 7.12 -10.97 18.02
N ILE A 529 7.66 -12.20 18.13
CA ILE A 529 7.03 -13.41 17.61
C ILE A 529 5.71 -13.65 18.38
N PRO A 530 4.57 -13.84 17.69
CA PRO A 530 3.32 -14.15 18.38
C PRO A 530 3.46 -15.44 19.21
N PRO A 531 2.86 -15.50 20.41
CA PRO A 531 2.99 -16.66 21.28
C PRO A 531 2.38 -17.91 20.62
N TYR A 532 2.94 -19.08 20.92
CA TYR A 532 2.53 -20.36 20.32
C TYR A 532 1.02 -20.64 20.44
N THR A 533 0.41 -20.23 21.55
CA THR A 533 -1.04 -20.36 21.78
C THR A 533 -1.86 -19.52 20.81
N GLU A 534 -1.38 -18.34 20.42
CA GLU A 534 -2.04 -17.50 19.42
C GLU A 534 -1.85 -18.04 17.99
N LEU A 535 -0.73 -18.72 17.73
CA LEU A 535 -0.45 -19.32 16.42
C LEU A 535 -1.34 -20.53 16.14
N THR A 536 -1.69 -21.27 17.19
CA THR A 536 -2.38 -22.56 17.09
C THR A 536 -3.84 -22.53 17.55
N ASN A 537 -4.22 -21.57 18.40
CA ASN A 537 -5.48 -21.64 19.12
C ASN A 537 -6.20 -20.29 19.20
N LYS A 538 -6.88 -19.93 18.11
CA LYS A 538 -8.02 -19.01 18.14
C LYS A 538 -9.12 -19.62 17.26
N ARG A 539 -10.36 -19.70 17.73
CA ARG A 539 -11.59 -19.73 16.91
C ARG A 539 -11.73 -20.80 15.80
N GLY A 540 -11.40 -22.06 16.06
CA GLY A 540 -11.85 -23.19 15.21
C GLY A 540 -11.43 -23.13 13.73
N TYR A 541 -10.36 -22.39 13.40
CA TYR A 541 -9.76 -22.37 12.07
C TYR A 541 -8.51 -23.24 12.03
N VAL A 542 -8.15 -23.71 10.83
CA VAL A 542 -6.91 -24.47 10.60
C VAL A 542 -5.77 -23.47 10.45
N TRP A 543 -4.79 -23.48 11.35
CA TRP A 543 -3.65 -22.53 11.36
C TRP A 543 -2.86 -22.49 10.05
N ILE A 544 -2.87 -23.60 9.30
CA ILE A 544 -2.24 -23.75 7.99
C ILE A 544 -2.88 -22.82 6.93
N ASP A 545 -4.16 -22.49 7.08
CA ASP A 545 -4.89 -21.63 6.14
C ASP A 545 -4.71 -20.13 6.45
N ASP A 546 -3.99 -19.75 7.52
CA ASP A 546 -3.74 -18.35 7.87
C ASP A 546 -2.54 -17.80 7.09
N GLU A 547 -2.80 -17.30 5.88
CA GLU A 547 -1.77 -16.74 5.00
C GLU A 547 -1.14 -15.45 5.53
N VAL A 548 -1.91 -14.64 6.29
CA VAL A 548 -1.43 -13.36 6.82
C VAL A 548 -0.40 -13.62 7.91
N GLN A 549 -0.71 -14.51 8.86
CA GLN A 549 0.23 -14.96 9.88
C GLN A 549 1.43 -15.69 9.28
N THR A 550 1.19 -16.57 8.31
CA THR A 550 2.24 -17.33 7.64
C THR A 550 3.23 -16.42 6.92
N ALA A 551 2.76 -15.34 6.27
CA ALA A 551 3.63 -14.34 5.67
C ALA A 551 4.49 -13.63 6.73
N ARG A 552 3.89 -13.17 7.84
CA ARG A 552 4.64 -12.55 8.94
C ARG A 552 5.74 -13.46 9.48
N LEU A 553 5.42 -14.73 9.71
CA LEU A 553 6.41 -15.68 10.23
C LEU A 553 7.46 -16.07 9.21
N LEU A 554 7.13 -16.14 7.92
CA LEU A 554 8.13 -16.29 6.86
C LEU A 554 9.17 -15.18 6.88
N PHE A 555 8.75 -13.92 7.11
CA PHE A 555 9.69 -12.81 7.27
C PHE A 555 10.60 -13.02 8.47
N VAL A 556 10.02 -13.30 9.64
CA VAL A 556 10.79 -13.48 10.88
C VAL A 556 11.79 -14.64 10.78
N LEU A 557 11.37 -15.79 10.24
CA LEU A 557 12.23 -16.96 10.04
C LEU A 557 13.38 -16.70 9.04
N ARG A 558 13.25 -15.71 8.15
CA ARG A 558 14.34 -15.30 7.25
C ARG A 558 15.33 -14.33 7.89
N VAL A 559 14.89 -13.56 8.88
CA VAL A 559 15.74 -12.60 9.60
C VAL A 559 16.52 -13.28 10.73
N ILE A 560 15.91 -14.19 11.50
CA ILE A 560 16.56 -14.87 12.64
C ILE A 560 17.95 -15.47 12.31
N PRO A 561 18.17 -16.15 11.16
CA PRO A 561 19.48 -16.73 10.84
C PRO A 561 20.62 -15.71 10.82
N THR A 562 20.35 -14.44 10.49
CA THR A 562 21.39 -13.40 10.39
C THR A 562 21.87 -12.89 11.74
N CYS A 563 21.10 -13.09 12.81
CA CYS A 563 21.43 -12.64 14.16
C CYS A 563 21.49 -13.77 15.20
N ILE A 564 21.49 -15.03 14.73
CA ILE A 564 21.36 -16.22 15.57
C ILE A 564 22.44 -16.34 16.65
N SER A 565 23.66 -15.86 16.38
CA SER A 565 24.78 -15.87 17.32
C SER A 565 24.55 -14.99 18.54
N PHE A 566 23.71 -13.96 18.42
CA PHE A 566 23.43 -12.99 19.49
C PHE A 566 22.13 -13.29 20.26
N ILE A 567 21.38 -14.31 19.84
CA ILE A 567 20.18 -14.79 20.53
C ILE A 567 20.60 -15.80 21.61
N PRO A 568 20.30 -15.57 22.90
CA PRO A 568 20.58 -16.52 23.97
C PRO A 568 19.85 -17.86 23.77
N ALA A 569 20.45 -18.96 24.23
CA ALA A 569 19.88 -20.30 24.09
C ALA A 569 18.51 -20.42 24.76
N SER A 570 18.34 -19.82 25.95
CA SER A 570 17.08 -19.79 26.69
C SER A 570 15.95 -19.10 25.90
N VAL A 571 16.25 -17.95 25.28
CA VAL A 571 15.29 -17.20 24.44
C VAL A 571 14.95 -17.99 23.18
N PHE A 572 15.95 -18.58 22.51
CA PHE A 572 15.74 -19.41 21.34
C PHE A 572 14.85 -20.62 21.65
N GLY A 573 15.17 -21.37 22.70
CA GLY A 573 14.42 -22.56 23.11
C GLY A 573 12.98 -22.24 23.50
N LYS A 574 12.73 -21.08 24.13
CA LYS A 574 11.39 -20.68 24.58
C LYS A 574 10.52 -20.10 23.47
N LEU A 575 11.08 -19.27 22.58
CA LEU A 575 10.28 -18.47 21.63
C LEU A 575 10.45 -18.89 20.17
N VAL A 576 11.68 -19.23 19.75
CA VAL A 576 11.98 -19.51 18.34
C VAL A 576 11.75 -20.98 18.00
N ALA A 577 12.27 -21.90 18.81
CA ALA A 577 12.21 -23.33 18.54
C ALA A 577 10.76 -23.84 18.38
N PRO A 578 9.79 -23.52 19.25
CA PRO A 578 8.41 -23.98 19.09
C PRO A 578 7.78 -23.53 17.77
N THR A 579 7.96 -22.25 17.42
CA THR A 579 7.45 -21.66 16.17
C THR A 579 8.13 -22.25 14.94
N MET A 580 9.46 -22.42 14.98
CA MET A 580 10.22 -23.04 13.90
C MET A 580 9.72 -24.46 13.62
N PHE A 581 9.50 -25.28 14.66
CA PHE A 581 9.02 -26.65 14.49
C PHE A 581 7.57 -26.76 14.04
N LEU A 582 6.71 -25.83 14.47
CA LEU A 582 5.34 -25.74 13.95
C LEU A 582 5.36 -25.53 12.43
N TYR A 583 6.18 -24.59 11.97
CA TYR A 583 6.26 -24.22 10.55
C TYR A 583 7.17 -25.11 9.70
N LEU A 584 7.95 -26.01 10.32
CA LEU A 584 8.79 -26.99 9.63
C LEU A 584 7.97 -27.89 8.70
N GLN A 585 6.75 -28.23 9.12
CA GLN A 585 5.80 -29.05 8.35
C GLN A 585 4.68 -28.22 7.72
N HIS A 586 4.90 -26.93 7.50
CA HIS A 586 3.91 -26.13 6.78
C HIS A 586 3.92 -26.50 5.28
N PRO A 587 2.76 -26.69 4.61
CA PRO A 587 2.70 -27.10 3.20
C PRO A 587 3.31 -26.07 2.23
N ASN A 588 3.43 -24.82 2.64
CA ASN A 588 4.19 -23.81 1.88
C ASN A 588 5.71 -24.07 2.00
N GLU A 589 6.30 -24.56 0.92
CA GLU A 589 7.72 -24.89 0.81
C GLU A 589 8.65 -23.74 1.25
N LYS A 590 8.31 -22.48 0.94
CA LYS A 590 9.15 -21.33 1.32
C LYS A 590 9.28 -21.19 2.83
N VAL A 591 8.23 -21.56 3.56
CA VAL A 591 8.13 -21.44 5.01
C VAL A 591 8.83 -22.61 5.67
N SER A 592 8.55 -23.83 5.22
CA SER A 592 9.27 -25.03 5.65
C SER A 592 10.79 -24.85 5.45
N ARG A 593 11.22 -24.42 4.27
CA ARG A 593 12.64 -24.16 3.96
C ARG A 593 13.26 -23.10 4.88
N ALA A 594 12.52 -22.03 5.20
CA ALA A 594 12.99 -21.02 6.16
C ALA A 594 13.16 -21.62 7.57
N SER A 595 12.24 -22.48 8.03
CA SER A 595 12.39 -23.22 9.29
C SER A 595 13.63 -24.13 9.30
N HIS A 596 13.88 -24.87 8.22
CA HIS A 596 15.11 -25.66 8.08
C HIS A 596 16.36 -24.76 8.17
N SER A 597 16.34 -23.60 7.52
CA SER A 597 17.44 -22.63 7.57
C SER A 597 17.70 -22.09 8.98
N VAL A 598 16.65 -21.85 9.78
CA VAL A 598 16.80 -21.42 11.19
C VAL A 598 17.45 -22.51 12.01
N PHE A 599 17.02 -23.77 11.86
CA PHE A 599 17.62 -24.90 12.57
C PHE A 599 19.11 -25.07 12.21
N VAL A 600 19.44 -25.01 10.92
CA VAL A 600 20.82 -25.09 10.41
C VAL A 600 21.67 -23.97 10.98
N ALA A 601 21.16 -22.73 10.95
CA ALA A 601 21.87 -21.57 11.49
C ALA A 601 22.12 -21.69 12.99
N PHE A 602 21.13 -22.14 13.76
CA PHE A 602 21.27 -22.35 15.21
C PHE A 602 22.30 -23.46 15.52
N THR A 603 22.22 -24.59 14.83
CA THR A 603 23.15 -25.72 15.03
C THR A 603 24.59 -25.31 14.68
N SER A 604 24.77 -24.53 13.62
CA SER A 604 26.07 -24.06 13.14
C SER A 604 26.67 -22.90 13.96
N SER A 605 25.84 -22.21 14.75
CA SER A 605 26.25 -21.03 15.51
C SER A 605 27.03 -21.33 16.80
N GLY A 606 27.91 -20.41 17.21
CA GLY A 606 28.63 -20.48 18.49
C GLY A 606 29.79 -21.48 18.49
N LYS A 607 30.91 -21.10 17.85
CA LYS A 607 32.15 -21.89 17.86
C LYS A 607 33.16 -21.45 18.92
N ASP A 608 32.93 -20.33 19.61
CA ASP A 608 33.90 -19.74 20.53
C ASP A 608 33.21 -19.36 21.85
N SER A 609 33.78 -19.87 22.96
CA SER A 609 33.44 -19.65 24.39
C SER A 609 32.36 -20.55 25.04
N ASP A 610 32.72 -21.01 26.25
CA ASP A 610 32.02 -21.94 27.14
C ASP A 610 30.57 -21.53 27.47
N CYS A 611 29.60 -21.99 26.67
CA CYS A 611 28.19 -21.97 27.06
C CYS A 611 27.58 -23.35 26.86
N ASP A 612 27.80 -24.23 27.85
CA ASP A 612 27.25 -25.59 27.93
C ASP A 612 25.74 -25.60 27.61
N GLU A 613 24.99 -24.59 28.04
CA GLU A 613 23.54 -24.48 27.80
C GLU A 613 23.15 -24.47 26.31
N ARG A 614 23.92 -23.79 25.44
CA ARG A 614 23.61 -23.73 24.00
C ARG A 614 23.87 -25.08 23.35
N MET A 615 24.98 -25.72 23.72
CA MET A 615 25.33 -27.05 23.20
C MET A 615 24.35 -28.12 23.68
N GLU A 616 23.95 -28.07 24.96
CA GLU A 616 22.91 -28.94 25.51
C GLU A 616 21.58 -28.76 24.76
N LEU A 617 21.18 -27.51 24.50
CA LEU A 617 19.96 -27.24 23.74
C LEU A 617 20.07 -27.75 22.29
N LYS A 618 21.21 -27.57 21.60
CA LYS A 618 21.40 -28.14 20.25
C LYS A 618 21.17 -29.64 20.23
N VAL A 619 21.79 -30.37 21.17
CA VAL A 619 21.64 -31.83 21.27
C VAL A 619 20.17 -32.21 21.51
N LYS A 620 19.47 -31.53 22.44
CA LYS A 620 18.04 -31.78 22.71
C LYS A 620 17.16 -31.56 21.49
N LEU A 621 17.37 -30.46 20.75
CA LEU A 621 16.54 -30.11 19.60
C LEU A 621 16.74 -31.03 18.39
N VAL A 622 17.92 -31.66 18.24
CA VAL A 622 18.23 -32.53 17.10
C VAL A 622 17.36 -33.79 17.07
N PHE A 623 17.06 -34.38 18.23
CA PHE A 623 16.16 -35.54 18.31
C PHE A 623 14.80 -35.19 17.71
N TYR A 624 14.21 -34.09 18.18
CA TYR A 624 12.91 -33.64 17.72
C TYR A 624 12.94 -33.19 16.25
N TYR A 625 13.99 -32.50 15.82
CA TYR A 625 14.17 -32.12 14.42
C TYR A 625 14.21 -33.32 13.49
N THR A 626 14.98 -34.35 13.85
CA THR A 626 15.16 -35.51 12.98
C THR A 626 13.86 -36.28 12.83
N GLU A 627 13.15 -36.52 13.93
CA GLU A 627 11.83 -37.15 13.92
C GLU A 627 10.85 -36.37 13.02
N ARG A 628 10.69 -35.07 13.28
CA ARG A 628 9.73 -34.21 12.58
C ARG A 628 10.07 -34.00 11.10
N ALA A 629 11.34 -33.87 10.76
CA ALA A 629 11.76 -33.70 9.37
C ALA A 629 11.51 -34.96 8.53
N LEU A 630 11.80 -36.14 9.10
CA LEU A 630 11.63 -37.43 8.42
C LEU A 630 10.17 -37.88 8.33
N GLU A 631 9.35 -37.58 9.33
CA GLU A 631 7.90 -37.85 9.30
C GLU A 631 7.22 -37.17 8.10
N ALA A 632 7.60 -35.92 7.82
CA ALA A 632 7.05 -35.12 6.71
C ALA A 632 7.80 -35.30 5.38
N TYR A 633 8.85 -36.10 5.33
CA TYR A 633 9.58 -36.39 4.09
C TYR A 633 8.94 -37.59 3.38
N PRO A 634 8.69 -37.52 2.06
CA PRO A 634 9.08 -36.48 1.10
C PRO A 634 8.00 -35.43 0.78
N SER A 635 6.81 -35.53 1.40
CA SER A 635 5.62 -34.77 1.00
C SER A 635 5.73 -33.27 1.24
N ILE A 636 6.21 -32.86 2.41
CA ILE A 636 6.35 -31.45 2.82
C ILE A 636 7.81 -31.07 2.98
N THR A 637 8.60 -31.92 3.64
CA THR A 637 10.02 -31.68 3.85
C THR A 637 10.77 -31.81 2.53
N SER A 638 11.37 -30.72 2.05
CA SER A 638 12.26 -30.77 0.90
C SER A 638 13.55 -31.55 1.21
N PHE A 639 14.09 -32.28 0.23
CA PHE A 639 15.37 -32.98 0.39
C PHE A 639 16.52 -32.03 0.75
N GLU A 640 16.58 -30.85 0.12
CA GLU A 640 17.60 -29.84 0.43
C GLU A 640 17.56 -29.38 1.89
N GLY A 641 16.36 -29.18 2.43
CA GLY A 641 16.15 -28.82 3.84
C GLY A 641 16.58 -29.93 4.80
N LEU A 642 16.26 -31.20 4.48
CA LEU A 642 16.68 -32.35 5.27
C LEU A 642 18.20 -32.54 5.22
N ALA A 643 18.77 -32.57 4.01
CA ALA A 643 20.20 -32.79 3.80
C ALA A 643 21.06 -31.70 4.44
N SER A 644 20.66 -30.43 4.35
CA SER A 644 21.38 -29.32 5.02
C SER A 644 21.29 -29.41 6.54
N GLY A 645 20.15 -29.80 7.10
CA GLY A 645 19.99 -30.06 8.53
C GLY A 645 20.88 -31.19 9.04
N VAL A 646 20.89 -32.32 8.31
CA VAL A 646 21.73 -33.49 8.60
C VAL A 646 23.22 -33.14 8.48
N ALA A 647 23.63 -32.40 7.44
CA ALA A 647 25.01 -31.96 7.31
C ALA A 647 25.41 -31.04 8.49
N ALA A 648 24.52 -30.13 8.90
CA ALA A 648 24.79 -29.20 10.00
C ALA A 648 24.93 -29.93 11.35
N LEU A 649 24.04 -30.87 11.68
CA LEU A 649 24.12 -31.61 12.94
C LEU A 649 25.37 -32.49 13.00
N VAL A 650 25.76 -33.13 11.90
CA VAL A 650 26.95 -34.00 11.88
C VAL A 650 28.23 -33.18 12.02
N LYS A 651 28.28 -32.00 11.41
CA LYS A 651 29.48 -31.15 11.38
C LYS A 651 29.70 -30.31 12.64
N HIS A 652 28.62 -29.91 13.33
CA HIS A 652 28.68 -28.91 14.39
C HIS A 652 28.31 -29.43 15.79
N LEU A 653 27.90 -30.69 15.93
CA LEU A 653 27.75 -31.33 17.23
C LEU A 653 29.07 -31.97 17.70
N PRO A 654 29.23 -32.23 19.01
CA PRO A 654 30.39 -32.94 19.52
C PRO A 654 30.54 -34.32 18.88
N THR A 655 31.78 -34.72 18.62
CA THR A 655 32.12 -36.06 18.13
C THR A 655 31.58 -37.12 19.09
N GLY A 656 30.87 -38.12 18.56
CA GLY A 656 30.26 -39.16 19.39
C GLY A 656 28.96 -38.74 20.12
N SER A 657 28.34 -37.61 19.75
CA SER A 657 27.04 -37.23 20.33
C SER A 657 25.95 -38.28 20.03
N PRO A 658 25.14 -38.69 21.04
CA PRO A 658 24.00 -39.60 20.84
C PRO A 658 23.01 -39.13 19.76
N ALA A 659 22.90 -37.82 19.56
CA ALA A 659 22.03 -37.24 18.54
C ALA A 659 22.48 -37.58 17.10
N ILE A 660 23.79 -37.74 16.86
CA ILE A 660 24.32 -38.14 15.55
C ILE A 660 23.97 -39.61 15.28
N PHE A 661 24.17 -40.48 16.27
CA PHE A 661 23.82 -41.90 16.17
C PHE A 661 22.31 -42.09 15.94
N TYR A 662 21.47 -41.36 16.68
CA TYR A 662 20.02 -41.35 16.49
C TYR A 662 19.64 -40.89 15.08
N CYS A 663 20.28 -39.83 14.57
CA CYS A 663 20.01 -39.33 13.23
C CYS A 663 20.31 -40.38 12.15
N ILE A 664 21.47 -41.05 12.23
CA ILE A 664 21.83 -42.13 11.30
C ILE A 664 20.81 -43.26 11.36
N ASN A 665 20.45 -43.71 12.56
CA ASN A 665 19.47 -44.78 12.73
C ASN A 665 18.10 -44.41 12.15
N SER A 666 17.62 -43.19 12.40
CA SER A 666 16.35 -42.70 11.86
C SER A 666 16.37 -42.53 10.34
N LEU A 667 17.49 -42.11 9.75
CA LEU A 667 17.65 -42.04 8.29
C LEU A 667 17.60 -43.43 7.65
N VAL A 668 18.28 -44.43 8.26
CA VAL A 668 18.26 -45.81 7.78
C VAL A 668 16.86 -46.42 7.92
N ALA A 669 16.17 -46.13 9.03
CA ALA A 669 14.78 -46.55 9.22
C ALA A 669 13.86 -45.95 8.14
N LYS A 670 13.98 -44.64 7.87
CA LYS A 670 13.17 -43.96 6.84
C LYS A 670 13.51 -44.44 5.42
N ALA A 671 14.79 -44.68 5.11
CA ALA A 671 15.19 -45.27 3.84
C ALA A 671 14.60 -46.68 3.65
N THR A 672 14.55 -47.47 4.72
CA THR A 672 13.93 -48.81 4.71
C THR A 672 12.43 -48.76 4.45
N GLU A 673 11.73 -47.81 5.06
CA GLU A 673 10.31 -47.56 4.83
C GLU A 673 10.05 -47.14 3.37
N LEU A 674 10.72 -46.10 2.89
CA LEU A 674 10.55 -45.57 1.53
C LEU A 674 10.88 -46.59 0.45
N CYS A 675 11.94 -47.38 0.62
CA CYS A 675 12.30 -48.39 -0.36
C CYS A 675 11.32 -49.58 -0.35
N LYS A 676 10.66 -49.90 0.78
CA LYS A 676 9.59 -50.91 0.80
C LYS A 676 8.34 -50.41 0.08
N GLU A 677 7.97 -49.16 0.29
CA GLU A 677 6.84 -48.51 -0.39
C GLU A 677 7.10 -48.43 -1.89
N ALA A 678 8.27 -47.94 -2.30
CA ALA A 678 8.64 -47.81 -3.69
C ALA A 678 8.74 -49.17 -4.41
N LEU A 679 9.24 -50.22 -3.74
CA LEU A 679 9.23 -51.59 -4.29
C LEU A 679 7.83 -52.21 -4.39
N ALA A 680 6.87 -51.73 -3.61
CA ALA A 680 5.48 -52.16 -3.72
C ALA A 680 4.77 -51.48 -4.91
N GLU A 681 5.18 -50.27 -5.28
CA GLU A 681 4.65 -49.52 -6.43
C GLU A 681 5.32 -49.89 -7.76
N ASP A 682 6.65 -50.06 -7.76
CA ASP A 682 7.44 -50.46 -8.92
C ASP A 682 8.39 -51.61 -8.59
N SER A 683 8.08 -52.80 -9.11
CA SER A 683 8.90 -54.00 -8.92
C SER A 683 10.26 -53.92 -9.63
N ASP A 684 10.41 -53.03 -10.61
CA ASP A 684 11.60 -52.87 -11.44
C ASP A 684 12.47 -51.64 -11.07
N LEU A 685 12.18 -50.97 -9.94
CA LEU A 685 12.87 -49.77 -9.43
C LEU A 685 14.40 -49.81 -9.51
N TRP A 686 15.01 -50.97 -9.24
CA TRP A 686 16.47 -51.13 -9.24
C TRP A 686 17.09 -51.14 -10.66
N LYS A 687 16.28 -51.31 -11.71
CA LYS A 687 16.73 -51.25 -13.11
C LYS A 687 16.77 -49.81 -13.65
N THR A 688 16.00 -48.90 -13.07
CA THR A 688 15.90 -47.46 -13.41
C THR A 688 16.63 -46.56 -12.41
N TRP A 689 17.50 -47.14 -11.58
CA TRP A 689 18.19 -46.49 -10.47
C TRP A 689 19.01 -45.26 -10.89
N GLU A 690 19.79 -45.36 -11.97
CA GLU A 690 20.66 -44.28 -12.45
C GLU A 690 19.85 -43.06 -12.91
N GLY A 691 19.95 -41.95 -12.17
CA GLY A 691 19.32 -40.66 -12.50
C GLY A 691 17.87 -40.49 -12.01
N SER A 692 17.32 -41.44 -11.26
CA SER A 692 15.98 -41.35 -10.71
C SER A 692 15.88 -40.29 -9.60
N SER A 693 14.85 -39.43 -9.67
CA SER A 693 14.61 -38.37 -8.70
C SER A 693 13.88 -38.85 -7.43
N GLU A 694 13.84 -40.17 -7.22
CA GLU A 694 13.02 -40.81 -6.21
C GLU A 694 13.44 -40.43 -4.77
N PRO A 695 12.46 -40.29 -3.86
CA PRO A 695 12.73 -40.01 -2.45
C PRO A 695 13.66 -41.01 -1.76
N CYS A 696 13.51 -42.33 -2.02
CA CYS A 696 14.40 -43.32 -1.37
C CYS A 696 15.85 -43.10 -1.79
N ASN A 697 16.08 -42.84 -3.08
CA ASN A 697 17.42 -42.72 -3.66
C ASN A 697 18.15 -41.50 -3.11
N LYS A 698 17.44 -40.38 -2.96
CA LYS A 698 17.99 -39.17 -2.33
C LYS A 698 18.42 -39.40 -0.87
N VAL A 699 17.64 -40.13 -0.08
CA VAL A 699 18.00 -40.46 1.31
C VAL A 699 19.19 -41.41 1.36
N LEU A 700 19.27 -42.37 0.43
CA LEU A 700 20.40 -43.29 0.31
C LEU A 700 21.68 -42.57 -0.13
N ASP A 701 21.60 -41.67 -1.10
CA ASP A 701 22.69 -40.80 -1.49
C ASP A 701 23.18 -39.95 -0.32
N LEU A 702 22.26 -39.42 0.50
CA LEU A 702 22.61 -38.67 1.71
C LEU A 702 23.36 -39.56 2.71
N LEU A 703 22.86 -40.78 2.96
CA LEU A 703 23.50 -41.75 3.83
C LEU A 703 24.91 -42.16 3.34
N MET A 704 25.11 -42.32 2.03
CA MET A 704 26.42 -42.58 1.45
C MET A 704 27.34 -41.37 1.59
N ARG A 705 26.86 -40.15 1.33
CA ARG A 705 27.62 -38.91 1.54
C ARG A 705 28.04 -38.72 3.00
N LEU A 706 27.26 -39.21 3.96
CA LEU A 706 27.63 -39.16 5.37
C LEU A 706 28.94 -39.89 5.68
N ILE A 707 29.33 -40.91 4.91
CA ILE A 707 30.60 -41.64 5.06
C ILE A 707 31.80 -40.68 5.08
N TYR A 708 31.71 -39.62 4.27
CA TYR A 708 32.77 -38.62 4.09
C TYR A 708 32.66 -37.44 5.07
N ILE A 709 31.52 -37.26 5.74
CA ILE A 709 31.24 -36.08 6.58
C ILE A 709 31.29 -36.42 8.08
N VAL A 710 30.88 -37.63 8.48
CA VAL A 710 30.85 -38.02 9.89
C VAL A 710 32.24 -38.10 10.50
N ASP A 711 32.36 -37.84 11.80
CA ASP A 711 33.62 -38.04 12.51
C ASP A 711 34.06 -39.52 12.49
N ILE A 712 35.37 -39.77 12.58
CA ILE A 712 35.95 -41.12 12.55
C ILE A 712 35.40 -42.00 13.69
N GLN A 713 34.99 -41.44 14.82
CA GLN A 713 34.39 -42.19 15.93
C GLN A 713 32.97 -42.70 15.62
N VAL A 714 32.25 -42.01 14.74
CA VAL A 714 30.87 -42.37 14.35
C VAL A 714 30.88 -43.28 13.11
N LEU A 715 31.92 -43.21 12.29
CA LEU A 715 32.05 -43.95 11.03
C LEU A 715 31.79 -45.47 11.18
N PRO A 716 32.35 -46.20 12.16
CA PRO A 716 32.09 -47.64 12.29
C PRO A 716 30.60 -47.97 12.47
N TYR A 717 29.88 -47.15 13.23
CA TYR A 717 28.44 -47.33 13.44
C TYR A 717 27.64 -47.09 12.15
N LEU A 718 27.96 -46.02 11.41
CA LEU A 718 27.34 -45.75 10.11
C LEU A 718 27.55 -46.91 9.14
N LEU A 719 28.77 -47.42 9.03
CA LEU A 719 29.12 -48.55 8.17
C LEU A 719 28.38 -49.83 8.57
N LYS A 720 28.22 -50.08 9.88
CA LYS A 720 27.39 -51.20 10.38
C LYS A 720 25.94 -51.05 9.95
N GLN A 721 25.32 -49.90 10.21
CA GLN A 721 23.91 -49.65 9.88
C GLN A 721 23.66 -49.75 8.37
N LEU A 722 24.58 -49.23 7.54
CA LEU A 722 24.52 -49.36 6.09
C LEU A 722 24.65 -50.82 5.62
N ALA A 723 25.56 -51.59 6.19
CA ALA A 723 25.70 -53.01 5.87
C ALA A 723 24.43 -53.79 6.20
N GLU A 724 23.85 -53.59 7.38
CA GLU A 724 22.59 -54.24 7.79
C GLU A 724 21.42 -53.85 6.88
N PHE A 725 21.37 -52.60 6.43
CA PHE A 725 20.38 -52.13 5.47
C PHE A 725 20.55 -52.81 4.11
N ILE A 726 21.75 -52.78 3.53
CA ILE A 726 22.03 -53.36 2.20
C ILE A 726 21.72 -54.86 2.19
N LEU A 727 22.06 -55.59 3.26
CA LEU A 727 21.77 -57.03 3.38
C LEU A 727 20.27 -57.36 3.40
N LYS A 728 19.41 -56.39 3.75
CA LYS A 728 17.94 -56.54 3.73
C LYS A 728 17.33 -56.23 2.36
N LEU A 729 18.06 -55.62 1.43
CA LEU A 729 17.57 -55.31 0.09
C LEU A 729 17.47 -56.57 -0.81
N PRO A 730 16.64 -56.55 -1.87
CA PRO A 730 16.67 -57.55 -2.93
C PRO A 730 18.04 -57.67 -3.60
N LYS A 731 18.33 -58.83 -4.25
CA LYS A 731 19.65 -59.09 -4.87
C LYS A 731 20.05 -58.04 -5.91
N ASP A 732 19.09 -57.50 -6.67
CA ASP A 732 19.37 -56.49 -7.67
C ASP A 732 19.72 -55.14 -7.00
N GLY A 733 19.01 -54.76 -5.93
CA GLY A 733 19.37 -53.58 -5.13
C GLY A 733 20.72 -53.72 -4.42
N GLN A 734 21.06 -54.92 -3.92
CA GLN A 734 22.39 -55.19 -3.36
C GLN A 734 23.50 -54.94 -4.40
N LYS A 735 23.33 -55.39 -5.64
CA LYS A 735 24.31 -55.18 -6.71
C LYS A 735 24.48 -53.70 -7.05
N VAL A 736 23.38 -52.97 -7.18
CA VAL A 736 23.38 -51.54 -7.52
C VAL A 736 24.03 -50.70 -6.41
N MET A 737 23.69 -50.98 -5.14
CA MET A 737 24.30 -50.29 -4.00
C MET A 737 25.79 -50.61 -3.85
N LEU A 738 26.18 -51.86 -4.09
CA LEU A 738 27.59 -52.23 -4.09
C LEU A 738 28.35 -51.52 -5.21
N SER A 739 27.82 -51.47 -6.44
CA SER A 739 28.50 -50.78 -7.55
C SER A 739 28.69 -49.29 -7.27
N GLU A 740 27.67 -48.62 -6.73
CA GLU A 740 27.75 -47.20 -6.38
C GLU A 740 28.79 -46.95 -5.26
N LEU A 741 28.77 -47.77 -4.20
CA LEU A 741 29.77 -47.69 -3.14
C LEU A 741 31.19 -47.98 -3.65
N TYR A 742 31.36 -48.91 -4.60
CA TYR A 742 32.66 -49.17 -5.23
C TYR A 742 33.17 -47.94 -5.97
N VAL A 743 32.32 -47.26 -6.74
CA VAL A 743 32.68 -46.02 -7.44
C VAL A 743 33.07 -44.94 -6.43
N GLN A 744 32.23 -44.66 -5.44
CA GLN A 744 32.50 -43.61 -4.45
C GLN A 744 33.78 -43.88 -3.63
N VAL A 745 34.00 -45.11 -3.18
CA VAL A 745 35.22 -45.48 -2.41
C VAL A 745 36.47 -45.44 -3.30
N ALA A 746 36.36 -45.83 -4.58
CA ALA A 746 37.48 -45.75 -5.52
C ALA A 746 37.90 -44.29 -5.78
N GLU A 747 36.91 -43.41 -5.98
CA GLU A 747 37.08 -41.97 -6.23
C GLU A 747 37.44 -41.16 -4.98
N SER A 748 37.33 -41.72 -3.77
CA SER A 748 37.68 -41.03 -2.53
C SER A 748 39.20 -40.77 -2.42
N ASP A 749 39.56 -39.51 -2.19
CA ASP A 749 40.93 -39.06 -1.91
C ASP A 749 41.29 -39.09 -0.40
N ASP A 750 40.37 -39.47 0.49
CA ASP A 750 40.61 -39.51 1.94
C ASP A 750 41.46 -40.73 2.32
N VAL A 751 42.78 -40.53 2.35
CA VAL A 751 43.78 -41.55 2.69
C VAL A 751 43.58 -42.15 4.09
N THR A 752 42.91 -41.44 5.00
CA THR A 752 42.69 -41.93 6.38
C THR A 752 41.51 -42.90 6.47
N ARG A 753 40.43 -42.66 5.72
CA ARG A 753 39.23 -43.50 5.74
C ARG A 753 39.30 -44.65 4.73
N LYS A 754 39.96 -44.43 3.59
CA LYS A 754 39.97 -45.37 2.45
C LYS A 754 40.34 -46.81 2.82
N PRO A 755 41.36 -47.09 3.66
CA PRO A 755 41.67 -48.48 4.06
C PRO A 755 40.52 -49.18 4.79
N VAL A 756 39.83 -48.47 5.70
CA VAL A 756 38.68 -48.99 6.45
C VAL A 756 37.51 -49.23 5.52
N LEU A 757 37.23 -48.30 4.60
CA LEU A 757 36.15 -48.41 3.63
C LEU A 757 36.36 -49.56 2.65
N VAL A 758 37.57 -49.74 2.14
CA VAL A 758 37.92 -50.86 1.23
C VAL A 758 37.75 -52.20 1.96
N SER A 759 38.28 -52.33 3.18
CA SER A 759 38.13 -53.55 3.96
C SER A 759 36.66 -53.87 4.26
N TRP A 760 35.88 -52.87 4.66
CA TRP A 760 34.45 -53.02 4.94
C TRP A 760 33.66 -53.41 3.69
N LEU A 761 33.92 -52.77 2.54
CA LEU A 761 33.23 -53.01 1.28
C LEU A 761 33.50 -54.43 0.75
N GLN A 762 34.73 -54.93 0.89
CA GLN A 762 35.07 -56.32 0.56
C GLN A 762 34.29 -57.32 1.42
N SER A 763 34.20 -57.06 2.73
CA SER A 763 33.44 -57.91 3.65
C SER A 763 31.94 -57.87 3.35
N LEU A 764 31.39 -56.69 3.04
CA LEU A 764 29.99 -56.56 2.65
C LEU A 764 29.69 -57.30 1.32
N SER A 765 30.56 -57.14 0.32
CA SER A 765 30.45 -57.84 -0.97
C SER A 765 30.47 -59.36 -0.78
N PHE A 766 31.32 -59.87 0.12
CA PHE A 766 31.34 -61.29 0.47
C PHE A 766 30.00 -61.73 1.06
N LEU A 767 29.43 -60.99 2.02
CA LEU A 767 28.15 -61.33 2.65
C LEU A 767 26.96 -61.25 1.69
N CYS A 768 26.93 -60.27 0.78
CA CYS A 768 25.91 -60.18 -0.28
C CYS A 768 25.99 -61.37 -1.26
N SER A 769 27.18 -61.92 -1.50
CA SER A 769 27.36 -63.15 -2.28
C SER A 769 27.00 -64.43 -1.48
N GLY A 770 27.15 -64.39 -0.16
CA GLY A 770 27.00 -65.50 0.78
C GLY A 770 25.57 -65.78 1.26
N LYS A 771 24.67 -66.15 0.34
CA LYS A 771 23.42 -66.88 0.65
C LYS A 771 23.23 -68.03 -0.34
N MET A 772 24.15 -68.98 -0.30
CA MET A 772 23.98 -70.36 -0.77
C MET A 772 24.89 -71.26 0.06
N THR A 773 24.32 -71.91 1.09
CA THR A 773 24.68 -73.23 1.65
C THR A 773 24.12 -73.36 3.08
N SER A 774 22.80 -73.43 3.24
CA SER A 774 22.21 -74.04 4.45
C SER A 774 20.79 -74.56 4.19
N LYS A 775 20.63 -75.38 3.15
CA LYS A 775 19.43 -76.21 2.96
C LYS A 775 19.69 -77.35 1.96
N SER A 776 20.59 -78.27 2.34
CA SER A 776 20.67 -79.64 1.80
C SER A 776 21.79 -80.41 2.51
N TYR A 777 21.53 -80.87 3.73
CA TYR A 777 22.24 -82.03 4.26
C TYR A 777 21.20 -83.13 4.48
N SER A 778 21.02 -83.93 3.43
CA SER A 778 20.60 -85.32 3.52
C SER A 778 21.30 -86.07 2.39
N GLU A 779 22.32 -86.83 2.79
CA GLU A 779 22.79 -88.10 2.22
C GLU A 779 23.32 -88.16 0.78
N LYS A 780 24.65 -88.20 0.60
CA LYS A 780 25.43 -89.45 0.39
C LYS A 780 26.92 -89.17 0.13
N GLU A 781 27.72 -90.10 0.62
CA GLU A 781 29.19 -90.11 0.68
C GLU A 781 29.92 -90.36 -0.65
N MET A 782 31.21 -89.98 -0.59
CA MET A 782 32.42 -90.48 -1.30
C MET A 782 32.70 -90.06 -2.75
N GLY A 783 33.88 -89.43 -2.92
CA GLY A 783 34.63 -89.42 -4.19
C GLY A 783 35.61 -88.26 -4.41
N SER A 784 36.83 -88.38 -3.86
CA SER A 784 38.15 -87.90 -4.35
C SER A 784 38.35 -86.52 -5.01
N GLU A 785 39.17 -85.72 -4.32
CA GLU A 785 40.36 -84.93 -4.75
C GLU A 785 40.41 -84.02 -6.00
N SER A 786 40.85 -82.80 -5.68
CA SER A 786 41.74 -81.89 -6.42
C SER A 786 41.13 -80.83 -7.35
N SER A 787 41.16 -79.57 -6.87
CA SER A 787 41.78 -78.46 -7.64
C SER A 787 41.92 -77.21 -6.78
N ASN A 788 43.15 -76.70 -6.76
CA ASN A 788 43.62 -75.45 -6.14
C ASN A 788 42.73 -74.23 -6.43
N GLY A 789 42.53 -73.40 -5.40
CA GLY A 789 41.99 -72.05 -5.52
C GLY A 789 42.14 -71.26 -4.23
N LEU A 790 43.24 -70.51 -4.12
CA LEU A 790 43.47 -69.32 -3.28
C LEU A 790 42.66 -69.21 -1.97
N ARG A 791 43.33 -69.57 -0.86
CA ARG A 791 43.00 -69.05 0.49
C ARG A 791 43.19 -67.53 0.51
N LEU A 792 42.10 -66.78 0.29
CA LEU A 792 42.01 -65.36 0.59
C LEU A 792 41.20 -65.17 1.89
N ASN A 793 41.94 -64.86 2.96
CA ASN A 793 41.54 -64.15 4.18
C ASN A 793 40.13 -64.37 4.77
N ASN A 794 40.02 -65.38 5.64
CA ASN A 794 38.99 -65.49 6.68
C ASN A 794 38.96 -64.30 7.67
N THR A 795 39.95 -63.41 7.64
CA THR A 795 40.06 -62.23 8.50
C THR A 795 39.05 -61.13 8.13
N SER A 796 38.69 -60.97 6.85
CA SER A 796 37.74 -59.92 6.43
C SER A 796 36.31 -60.19 6.91
N GLY A 797 35.89 -61.46 6.91
CA GLY A 797 34.60 -61.88 7.46
C GLY A 797 34.50 -61.73 8.98
N GLN A 798 35.61 -61.91 9.70
CA GLN A 798 35.68 -61.74 11.16
C GLN A 798 35.60 -60.26 11.60
N ILE A 799 36.14 -59.33 10.81
CA ILE A 799 36.06 -57.90 11.14
C ILE A 799 34.60 -57.43 11.13
N LEU A 800 33.80 -57.85 10.15
CA LEU A 800 32.39 -57.48 10.09
C LEU A 800 31.54 -58.26 11.11
N LEU A 801 31.89 -59.51 11.45
CA LEU A 801 31.28 -60.26 12.57
C LEU A 801 31.67 -59.72 13.96
N SER A 802 32.75 -58.96 14.08
CA SER A 802 33.12 -58.23 15.30
C SER A 802 32.53 -56.82 15.37
N MET A 803 32.04 -56.29 14.23
CA MET A 803 31.34 -55.02 14.11
C MET A 803 29.81 -55.18 14.11
N LEU A 804 29.27 -56.31 13.66
CA LEU A 804 27.89 -56.79 13.87
C LEU A 804 27.72 -57.26 15.32
#